data_AF-A0A1H2XBT5-F1
#
_entry.id   AF-A0A1H2XBT5-F1
#
_cell.length_a   1.000
_cell.length_b   1.000
_cell.length_c   1.000
_cell.angle_alpha   90.00
_cell.angle_beta   90.00
_cell.angle_gamma   90.00
#
_symmetry.space_group_name_H-M   'P 1'
#
loop_
_entity.id
_entity.type
_entity.pdbx_description
1 polymer ?
#
loop_
_entity_poly.entity_id
_entity_poly.type
_entity_poly.pdbx_seq_one_letter_code
_entity_poly.pdbx_strand_id
1 'polypeptide(L)'
;MGITPEPRSELTKFKFHKRGRKWLYASAAVVIVLGAGIPITLKSLGNGASVASSELYTVGYGNLVESIDTSGTIVAPSQYSLSFQGTTAPVTAIYVKVGQSVKAGQVLARMDDSSEQVELQQARASVTEAQASLESAQAKLEQDEQGTTPSTIAMDKNAIADDETAVHEAKQAYQLALAQYNDRSSEEQAVQTAEDNLAEAKQQLATATDSVALDQQQIASDEAAIKNAQQQLSEDQQSTQTSVSEAEQSLAADQQTLADDQQTLSQDEQTLQSDEANLQTVEQENDNVTQAQVEQAYEKYETELGFSNSWIEGGYTGTNPYSSAVANYQSIYENLNNEYQAIQSAQNTVTSDQTKVTNDEKAIQQDQNNIAKDQDEIAQAQTSAQQTVNKDQQAVSSDEQSLQNEEIVLKSDEAQAKLNQQKDQDAVTQDEQALQAEEEAYNNRTSAQQTLDNAKNAVTQSEESLRTAQLQLENDQQPATKATIASDEASVTNAQGQLQTAKANLQSAEQAESETILRAPIDGVITAVNGEIGELPGEGGSSASASTSASSGTSSGFIQLQDLNAKDLEVDLEVSESQIGSIQVGQKVSFTVPAYPNSTYNGTITQVYPTPTTTSDVTQYEVVATVDNSSGQLKPGMTASAVIQTASVTHVITVPAIALHQIGSVEGVFVEGKRPSGTAVTSAGKTGGSVHGNGTWKSNGTSNGWRPSSKGTGITGGTSGSAGGATATNTSSAWAAMRSSSSAASGTIPAGTYFQPVQVGLMGTSEVEITSGLTVGEKILITLPSKTATALVQSESSGTGFGHGFGGFGGGGFSAGGFTGTGRGGYDASAGGGQQ
;
A
#
# COMPACT_ATOMS: atom_id res chain seq x y z
N MET A 1 -22.43 -47.78 0.97
CA MET A 1 -22.14 -48.16 2.38
C MET A 1 -20.77 -47.58 2.72
N GLY A 2 -20.54 -46.87 3.82
CA GLY A 2 -21.49 -46.36 4.82
C GLY A 2 -20.84 -46.21 6.20
N ILE A 3 -21.17 -45.11 6.91
CA ILE A 3 -20.95 -44.89 8.35
C ILE A 3 -19.50 -44.50 8.77
N THR A 4 -19.38 -43.27 9.26
CA THR A 4 -18.32 -42.67 10.10
C THR A 4 -18.63 -42.92 11.61
N PRO A 5 -17.99 -42.33 12.66
CA PRO A 5 -16.79 -41.48 12.73
C PRO A 5 -15.74 -41.89 13.82
N GLU A 6 -14.61 -41.16 13.80
CA GLU A 6 -13.78 -40.56 14.89
C GLU A 6 -14.11 -40.73 16.42
N PRO A 7 -13.24 -40.24 17.36
CA PRO A 7 -11.79 -39.89 17.31
C PRO A 7 -10.97 -40.36 18.56
N ARG A 8 -9.64 -40.05 18.64
CA ARG A 8 -8.91 -39.50 19.84
C ARG A 8 -7.37 -39.55 19.76
N SER A 9 -6.71 -38.39 19.91
CA SER A 9 -5.40 -38.17 20.60
C SER A 9 -5.09 -36.66 20.63
N GLU A 10 -5.13 -35.98 21.79
CA GLU A 10 -3.97 -35.54 22.57
C GLU A 10 -2.84 -34.78 21.83
N LEU A 11 -2.43 -33.61 22.35
CA LEU A 11 -1.14 -33.47 23.09
C LEU A 11 -0.80 -32.01 23.52
N THR A 12 -0.79 -31.74 24.84
CA THR A 12 0.13 -30.78 25.53
C THR A 12 0.07 -29.27 25.16
N LYS A 13 0.65 -28.30 25.89
CA LYS A 13 1.39 -28.16 27.18
C LYS A 13 1.25 -26.67 27.60
N PHE A 14 1.22 -26.34 28.89
CA PHE A 14 2.12 -25.31 29.47
C PHE A 14 2.17 -25.41 31.00
N LYS A 15 3.24 -24.89 31.62
CA LYS A 15 3.48 -24.93 33.07
C LYS A 15 3.41 -23.54 33.71
N PHE A 16 2.69 -23.41 34.82
CA PHE A 16 3.05 -22.49 35.91
C PHE A 16 2.57 -23.07 37.25
N HIS A 17 3.49 -23.24 38.21
CA HIS A 17 3.20 -23.47 39.65
C HIS A 17 4.50 -23.48 40.48
N LYS A 18 4.61 -22.65 41.53
CA LYS A 18 5.71 -22.78 42.52
C LYS A 18 5.43 -22.10 43.88
N ARG A 19 4.93 -22.89 44.85
CA ARG A 19 4.83 -22.60 46.32
C ARG A 19 3.79 -21.51 46.67
N GLY A 20 3.27 -21.40 47.90
CA GLY A 20 3.55 -22.13 49.16
C GLY A 20 2.32 -22.82 49.79
N ARG A 21 2.39 -23.15 51.10
CA ARG A 21 1.39 -24.00 51.80
C ARG A 21 0.49 -23.23 52.77
N LYS A 22 -0.79 -23.64 52.78
CA LYS A 22 -1.80 -23.70 53.87
C LYS A 22 -1.42 -23.16 55.28
N TRP A 23 -2.39 -22.55 55.96
CA TRP A 23 -2.90 -23.01 57.29
C TRP A 23 -4.33 -22.48 57.56
N LEU A 24 -4.97 -22.85 58.68
CA LEU A 24 -6.40 -22.64 58.97
C LEU A 24 -6.71 -22.28 60.44
N TYR A 25 -7.85 -21.59 60.64
CA TYR A 25 -8.75 -21.48 61.82
C TYR A 25 -8.25 -21.08 63.24
N ALA A 26 -8.67 -19.87 63.67
CA ALA A 26 -9.59 -19.54 64.79
C ALA A 26 -9.26 -19.73 66.31
N SER A 27 -9.93 -18.88 67.13
CA SER A 27 -10.28 -18.97 68.59
C SER A 27 -9.18 -18.73 69.67
N ALA A 28 -9.45 -18.30 70.94
CA ALA A 28 -10.54 -17.51 71.58
C ALA A 28 -10.26 -17.18 73.11
N ALA A 29 -11.13 -16.34 73.74
CA ALA A 29 -11.63 -16.39 75.16
C ALA A 29 -11.02 -15.56 76.36
N VAL A 30 -11.86 -15.39 77.42
CA VAL A 30 -11.61 -15.12 78.90
C VAL A 30 -11.36 -13.67 79.43
N VAL A 31 -11.69 -13.21 80.68
CA VAL A 31 -12.88 -13.34 81.61
C VAL A 31 -12.78 -12.50 82.97
N ILE A 32 -13.89 -11.90 83.48
CA ILE A 32 -14.36 -11.54 84.89
C ILE A 32 -13.49 -10.70 85.93
N VAL A 33 -14.13 -9.83 86.79
CA VAL A 33 -14.03 -9.68 88.30
C VAL A 33 -14.74 -8.39 88.88
N LEU A 34 -15.02 -8.30 90.21
CA LEU A 34 -15.95 -7.39 90.96
C LEU A 34 -15.32 -6.66 92.21
N GLY A 35 -16.01 -5.69 92.86
CA GLY A 35 -15.71 -5.24 94.26
C GLY A 35 -16.47 -4.00 94.85
N ALA A 36 -16.79 -3.97 96.17
CA ALA A 36 -17.56 -2.93 96.95
C ALA A 36 -16.69 -2.19 98.02
N GLY A 37 -17.09 -1.25 98.93
CA GLY A 37 -18.33 -0.52 99.30
C GLY A 37 -18.32 0.13 100.74
N ILE A 38 -19.44 0.71 101.23
CA ILE A 38 -19.90 0.98 102.66
C ILE A 38 -19.37 2.27 103.47
N PRO A 39 -19.82 2.71 104.71
CA PRO A 39 -20.77 3.87 104.91
C PRO A 39 -20.70 4.89 106.14
N ILE A 40 -21.56 5.95 106.11
CA ILE A 40 -22.48 6.61 107.15
C ILE A 40 -22.02 7.14 108.55
N THR A 41 -22.42 8.39 108.94
CA THR A 41 -23.16 8.80 110.21
C THR A 41 -23.46 10.33 110.32
N LEU A 42 -24.39 10.79 111.21
CA LEU A 42 -24.94 12.18 111.29
C LEU A 42 -25.64 12.53 112.66
N LYS A 43 -25.64 13.81 113.14
CA LYS A 43 -26.49 14.49 114.21
C LYS A 43 -25.91 15.91 114.58
N SER A 44 -26.49 16.88 115.35
CA SER A 44 -27.86 17.22 115.87
C SER A 44 -27.94 18.55 116.72
N LEU A 45 -28.79 19.52 116.34
CA LEU A 45 -29.58 20.55 117.10
C LEU A 45 -29.06 21.37 118.33
N GLY A 46 -29.55 22.63 118.49
CA GLY A 46 -29.60 23.40 119.77
C GLY A 46 -30.10 24.86 119.68
N ASN A 47 -30.92 25.34 120.64
CA ASN A 47 -31.55 26.70 120.67
C ASN A 47 -31.07 27.59 121.85
N GLY A 48 -31.23 28.93 121.75
CA GLY A 48 -31.07 29.90 122.88
C GLY A 48 -31.36 31.36 122.46
N ALA A 49 -31.65 32.28 123.40
CA ALA A 49 -32.10 33.66 123.05
C ALA A 49 -31.74 34.79 124.06
N SER A 50 -31.56 35.99 123.49
CA SER A 50 -31.70 37.36 124.06
C SER A 50 -30.84 37.84 125.25
N VAL A 51 -29.93 38.78 124.97
CA VAL A 51 -29.80 40.09 125.68
C VAL A 51 -29.41 41.15 124.65
N ALA A 52 -30.00 42.36 124.70
CA ALA A 52 -29.61 43.46 123.81
C ALA A 52 -28.33 44.18 124.30
N SER A 53 -27.30 44.19 123.46
CA SER A 53 -26.16 45.12 123.51
C SER A 53 -26.02 45.80 122.15
N SER A 54 -25.48 47.02 122.10
CA SER A 54 -25.20 47.69 120.83
C SER A 54 -23.97 47.05 120.16
N GLU A 55 -24.21 46.02 119.36
CA GLU A 55 -23.16 45.19 118.77
C GLU A 55 -22.52 45.86 117.55
N LEU A 56 -21.19 45.80 117.49
CA LEU A 56 -20.37 46.43 116.46
C LEU A 56 -19.93 45.37 115.44
N TYR A 57 -20.50 45.41 114.24
CA TYR A 57 -20.03 44.58 113.13
C TYR A 57 -18.68 45.11 112.64
N THR A 58 -17.71 44.23 112.41
CA THR A 58 -16.44 44.59 111.78
C THR A 58 -16.54 44.27 110.29
N VAL A 59 -16.46 45.30 109.45
CA VAL A 59 -16.66 45.22 108.00
C VAL A 59 -15.65 44.25 107.38
N GLY A 60 -16.16 43.25 106.64
CA GLY A 60 -15.38 42.14 106.10
C GLY A 60 -15.58 41.95 104.58
N TYR A 61 -14.92 40.91 104.05
CA TYR A 61 -15.16 40.43 102.69
C TYR A 61 -16.11 39.23 102.70
N GLY A 62 -17.09 39.24 101.80
CA GLY A 62 -18.04 38.16 101.59
C GLY A 62 -18.19 37.78 100.10
N ASN A 63 -19.05 36.80 99.86
CA ASN A 63 -19.49 36.38 98.53
C ASN A 63 -21.02 36.38 98.52
N LEU A 64 -21.64 37.03 97.53
CA LEU A 64 -23.09 37.05 97.34
C LEU A 64 -23.48 36.26 96.08
N VAL A 65 -24.62 35.59 96.13
CA VAL A 65 -25.25 34.92 94.99
C VAL A 65 -26.72 35.32 94.96
N GLU A 66 -27.21 35.67 93.79
CA GLU A 66 -28.62 35.86 93.48
C GLU A 66 -29.14 34.59 92.78
N SER A 67 -30.28 34.09 93.23
CA SER A 67 -30.86 32.85 92.72
C SER A 67 -32.37 32.91 92.63
N ILE A 68 -32.92 32.21 91.64
CA ILE A 68 -34.35 32.09 91.38
C ILE A 68 -34.75 30.61 91.53
N ASP A 69 -35.70 30.36 92.43
CA ASP A 69 -36.30 29.04 92.64
C ASP A 69 -37.51 28.85 91.70
N THR A 70 -37.55 27.72 91.00
CA THR A 70 -38.57 27.34 90.00
C THR A 70 -38.80 25.81 90.03
N SER A 71 -39.73 25.30 89.24
CA SER A 71 -39.98 23.86 89.06
C SER A 71 -40.34 23.50 87.63
N GLY A 72 -40.18 22.23 87.26
CA GLY A 72 -40.42 21.75 85.90
C GLY A 72 -40.38 20.24 85.72
N THR A 73 -40.39 19.77 84.47
CA THR A 73 -40.50 18.34 84.08
C THR A 73 -39.46 17.90 83.05
N ILE A 74 -39.08 16.61 83.06
CA ILE A 74 -37.98 16.05 82.22
C ILE A 74 -38.50 15.41 80.90
N VAL A 75 -37.81 15.63 79.77
CA VAL A 75 -38.18 15.16 78.39
C VAL A 75 -36.97 14.62 77.57
N ALA A 76 -37.17 14.22 76.29
CA ALA A 76 -36.17 13.56 75.43
C ALA A 76 -36.38 13.76 73.88
N PRO A 77 -35.32 13.63 73.02
CA PRO A 77 -35.33 14.09 71.61
C PRO A 77 -35.67 13.09 70.45
N SER A 78 -35.59 13.59 69.20
CA SER A 78 -36.31 13.27 67.94
C SER A 78 -36.05 11.96 67.15
N GLN A 79 -36.85 11.76 66.08
CA GLN A 79 -36.97 10.54 65.25
C GLN A 79 -36.81 10.79 63.71
N TYR A 80 -36.41 9.76 62.95
CA TYR A 80 -36.26 9.73 61.48
C TYR A 80 -37.17 8.68 60.79
N SER A 81 -37.41 8.88 59.48
CA SER A 81 -38.28 8.07 58.61
C SER A 81 -37.58 7.76 57.28
N LEU A 82 -37.54 6.49 56.84
CA LEU A 82 -36.78 5.99 55.67
C LEU A 82 -37.68 5.16 54.74
N SER A 83 -37.58 5.36 53.43
CA SER A 83 -38.32 4.62 52.39
C SER A 83 -37.42 4.32 51.18
N PHE A 84 -37.81 3.34 50.38
CA PHE A 84 -37.21 3.08 49.07
C PHE A 84 -37.54 4.21 48.08
N GLN A 85 -36.61 4.48 47.16
CA GLN A 85 -36.73 5.54 46.16
C GLN A 85 -37.30 5.00 44.84
N GLY A 86 -38.39 4.24 44.93
CA GLY A 86 -39.02 3.56 43.81
C GLY A 86 -40.12 2.61 44.30
N THR A 87 -41.21 2.49 43.54
CA THR A 87 -42.45 1.83 43.99
C THR A 87 -42.91 0.69 43.07
N THR A 88 -41.98 0.08 42.32
CA THR A 88 -42.27 -0.84 41.20
C THR A 88 -42.15 -2.33 41.55
N ALA A 89 -41.29 -2.70 42.50
CA ALA A 89 -40.97 -4.09 42.84
C ALA A 89 -41.19 -4.39 44.34
N PRO A 90 -41.60 -5.62 44.71
CA PRO A 90 -41.84 -5.98 46.09
C PRO A 90 -40.55 -6.13 46.90
N VAL A 91 -40.63 -5.97 48.22
CA VAL A 91 -39.48 -6.15 49.13
C VAL A 91 -39.13 -7.63 49.25
N THR A 92 -37.95 -8.05 48.76
CA THR A 92 -37.50 -9.46 48.83
C THR A 92 -36.84 -9.82 50.15
N ALA A 93 -36.25 -8.85 50.85
CA ALA A 93 -35.59 -9.09 52.13
C ALA A 93 -35.64 -7.87 53.06
N ILE A 94 -35.86 -8.12 54.35
CA ILE A 94 -35.71 -7.15 55.43
C ILE A 94 -34.66 -7.72 56.40
N TYR A 95 -33.58 -6.99 56.61
CA TYR A 95 -32.39 -7.45 57.36
C TYR A 95 -32.35 -6.96 58.81
N VAL A 96 -33.35 -6.17 59.23
CA VAL A 96 -33.42 -5.52 60.54
C VAL A 96 -34.78 -5.70 61.21
N LYS A 97 -34.82 -5.52 62.54
CA LYS A 97 -36.04 -5.68 63.35
C LYS A 97 -36.25 -4.48 64.27
N VAL A 98 -37.49 -4.24 64.68
CA VAL A 98 -37.82 -3.24 65.71
C VAL A 98 -37.03 -3.52 67.00
N GLY A 99 -36.45 -2.48 67.58
CA GLY A 99 -35.55 -2.57 68.74
C GLY A 99 -34.08 -2.90 68.40
N GLN A 100 -33.75 -3.22 67.15
CA GLN A 100 -32.37 -3.47 66.72
C GLN A 100 -31.61 -2.16 66.49
N SER A 101 -30.36 -2.09 66.95
CA SER A 101 -29.45 -1.00 66.59
C SER A 101 -28.75 -1.26 65.25
N VAL A 102 -28.62 -0.20 64.45
CA VAL A 102 -28.04 -0.23 63.10
C VAL A 102 -26.95 0.84 62.97
N LYS A 103 -26.08 0.67 61.97
CA LYS A 103 -25.00 1.60 61.63
C LYS A 103 -25.23 2.30 60.30
N ALA A 104 -24.72 3.52 60.15
CA ALA A 104 -24.72 4.24 58.87
C ALA A 104 -24.15 3.38 57.73
N GLY A 105 -24.80 3.40 56.56
CA GLY A 105 -24.46 2.59 55.38
C GLY A 105 -24.93 1.12 55.40
N GLN A 106 -25.38 0.61 56.54
CA GLN A 106 -25.91 -0.75 56.69
C GLN A 106 -27.16 -0.94 55.81
N VAL A 107 -27.23 -2.06 55.09
CA VAL A 107 -28.44 -2.45 54.35
C VAL A 107 -29.54 -2.83 55.35
N LEU A 108 -30.71 -2.21 55.18
CA LEU A 108 -31.89 -2.40 56.02
C LEU A 108 -32.91 -3.32 55.36
N ALA A 109 -33.15 -3.12 54.06
CA ALA A 109 -34.04 -3.93 53.25
C ALA A 109 -33.63 -3.88 51.76
N ARG A 110 -34.17 -4.80 50.95
CA ARG A 110 -33.91 -4.89 49.51
C ARG A 110 -35.18 -5.28 48.74
N MET A 111 -35.40 -4.67 47.57
CA MET A 111 -36.47 -5.03 46.64
C MET A 111 -36.10 -6.26 45.79
N ASP A 112 -36.99 -6.68 44.91
CA ASP A 112 -36.61 -7.49 43.74
C ASP A 112 -35.85 -6.59 42.77
N ASP A 113 -34.71 -7.07 42.27
CA ASP A 113 -33.78 -6.36 41.40
C ASP A 113 -33.59 -7.09 40.05
N SER A 114 -34.43 -8.09 39.76
CA SER A 114 -34.29 -8.92 38.57
C SER A 114 -34.57 -8.18 37.25
N SER A 115 -35.46 -7.18 37.26
CA SER A 115 -35.70 -6.27 36.14
C SER A 115 -34.47 -5.39 35.86
N GLU A 116 -33.97 -4.75 36.90
CA GLU A 116 -32.89 -3.77 36.90
C GLU A 116 -31.55 -4.45 36.53
N GLN A 117 -31.30 -5.68 37.00
CA GLN A 117 -30.17 -6.49 36.55
C GLN A 117 -30.22 -6.85 35.06
N VAL A 118 -31.42 -7.12 34.52
CA VAL A 118 -31.60 -7.42 33.08
C VAL A 118 -31.41 -6.16 32.22
N GLU A 119 -31.94 -5.01 32.66
CA GLU A 119 -31.72 -3.73 31.99
C GLU A 119 -30.23 -3.32 32.03
N LEU A 120 -29.57 -3.50 33.18
CA LEU A 120 -28.13 -3.30 33.34
C LEU A 120 -27.31 -4.21 32.43
N GLN A 121 -27.71 -5.48 32.27
CA GLN A 121 -27.04 -6.40 31.34
C GLN A 121 -27.24 -5.97 29.88
N GLN A 122 -28.43 -5.52 29.49
CA GLN A 122 -28.70 -5.00 28.15
C GLN A 122 -27.89 -3.73 27.87
N ALA A 123 -27.86 -2.76 28.79
CA ALA A 123 -27.10 -1.54 28.62
C ALA A 123 -25.58 -1.79 28.50
N ARG A 124 -25.03 -2.76 29.26
CA ARG A 124 -23.63 -3.21 29.10
C ARG A 124 -23.36 -3.86 27.74
N ALA A 125 -24.32 -4.61 27.20
CA ALA A 125 -24.22 -5.14 25.84
C ALA A 125 -24.22 -4.02 24.79
N SER A 126 -25.13 -3.04 24.88
CA SER A 126 -25.19 -1.89 23.97
C SER A 126 -23.92 -1.02 24.00
N VAL A 127 -23.28 -0.85 25.17
CA VAL A 127 -21.97 -0.17 25.26
C VAL A 127 -20.89 -0.94 24.53
N THR A 128 -20.91 -2.28 24.62
CA THR A 128 -19.94 -3.15 23.94
C THR A 128 -20.12 -3.12 22.42
N GLU A 129 -21.36 -3.18 21.94
CA GLU A 129 -21.73 -3.08 20.53
C GLU A 129 -21.35 -1.72 19.94
N ALA A 130 -21.71 -0.62 20.61
CA ALA A 130 -21.35 0.73 20.17
C ALA A 130 -19.82 0.99 20.18
N GLN A 131 -19.08 0.32 21.07
CA GLN A 131 -17.62 0.39 21.07
C GLN A 131 -17.00 -0.37 19.90
N ALA A 132 -17.51 -1.56 19.56
CA ALA A 132 -17.05 -2.31 18.38
C ALA A 132 -17.40 -1.59 17.06
N SER A 133 -18.59 -0.95 17.00
CA SER A 133 -18.99 -0.05 15.91
C SER A 133 -17.97 1.08 15.73
N LEU A 134 -17.59 1.76 16.82
CA LEU A 134 -16.59 2.83 16.80
C LEU A 134 -15.21 2.34 16.33
N GLU A 135 -14.73 1.21 16.87
CA GLU A 135 -13.45 0.61 16.50
C GLU A 135 -13.41 0.25 15.01
N SER A 136 -14.50 -0.29 14.46
CA SER A 136 -14.60 -0.61 13.02
C SER A 136 -14.62 0.64 12.13
N ALA A 137 -15.28 1.73 12.55
CA ALA A 137 -15.30 2.99 11.81
C ALA A 137 -13.93 3.69 11.86
N GLN A 138 -13.23 3.61 12.99
CA GLN A 138 -11.87 4.15 13.13
C GLN A 138 -10.85 3.37 12.30
N ALA A 139 -10.91 2.04 12.30
CA ALA A 139 -10.05 1.21 11.47
C ALA A 139 -10.27 1.44 9.97
N LYS A 140 -11.52 1.69 9.54
CA LYS A 140 -11.81 2.06 8.15
C LYS A 140 -11.28 3.46 7.79
N LEU A 141 -11.49 4.46 8.65
CA LEU A 141 -10.91 5.79 8.46
C LEU A 141 -9.38 5.72 8.35
N GLU A 142 -8.71 5.00 9.26
CA GLU A 142 -7.26 4.82 9.24
C GLU A 142 -6.77 4.08 7.98
N GLN A 143 -7.51 3.08 7.49
CA GLN A 143 -7.22 2.41 6.21
C GLN A 143 -7.30 3.38 5.03
N ASP A 144 -8.37 4.18 4.93
CA ASP A 144 -8.58 5.11 3.81
C ASP A 144 -7.68 6.36 3.92
N GLU A 145 -7.24 6.76 5.11
CA GLU A 145 -6.23 7.80 5.34
C GLU A 145 -4.79 7.35 5.01
N GLN A 146 -4.40 6.12 5.38
CA GLN A 146 -3.05 5.61 5.09
C GLN A 146 -2.86 5.25 3.62
N GLY A 147 -3.95 4.93 2.91
CA GLY A 147 -3.95 4.59 1.49
C GLY A 147 -3.22 3.28 1.17
N THR A 148 -2.91 3.10 -0.11
CA THR A 148 -2.33 1.84 -0.62
C THR A 148 -0.93 1.61 -0.08
N THR A 149 -0.67 0.41 0.43
CA THR A 149 0.54 0.14 1.23
C THR A 149 1.85 0.34 0.45
N PRO A 150 2.97 0.62 1.14
CA PRO A 150 4.30 0.60 0.51
C PRO A 150 4.67 -0.75 -0.13
N SER A 151 4.03 -1.85 0.28
CA SER A 151 4.27 -3.19 -0.30
C SER A 151 3.57 -3.38 -1.63
N THR A 152 2.34 -2.88 -1.79
CA THR A 152 1.59 -2.91 -3.05
C THR A 152 2.24 -1.98 -4.07
N ILE A 153 2.53 -0.72 -3.68
CA ILE A 153 3.26 0.24 -4.52
C ILE A 153 4.64 -0.29 -4.98
N ALA A 154 5.26 -1.20 -4.23
CA ALA A 154 6.49 -1.88 -4.64
C ALA A 154 6.24 -3.05 -5.62
N MET A 155 5.13 -3.78 -5.49
CA MET A 155 4.71 -4.80 -6.45
C MET A 155 4.36 -4.18 -7.81
N ASP A 156 3.60 -3.08 -7.82
CA ASP A 156 3.19 -2.40 -9.05
C ASP A 156 4.40 -1.83 -9.82
N LYS A 157 5.40 -1.32 -9.09
CA LYS A 157 6.68 -0.87 -9.67
C LYS A 157 7.53 -2.01 -10.22
N ASN A 158 7.47 -3.20 -9.62
CA ASN A 158 8.13 -4.39 -10.17
C ASN A 158 7.41 -4.85 -11.45
N ALA A 159 6.07 -4.88 -11.45
CA ALA A 159 5.28 -5.22 -12.65
C ALA A 159 5.58 -4.26 -13.82
N ILE A 160 5.71 -2.95 -13.56
CA ILE A 160 6.16 -1.97 -14.56
C ILE A 160 7.58 -2.29 -15.07
N ALA A 161 8.52 -2.68 -14.22
CA ALA A 161 9.87 -3.03 -14.65
C ALA A 161 9.93 -4.34 -15.47
N ASP A 162 9.08 -5.31 -15.15
CA ASP A 162 8.91 -6.54 -15.92
C ASP A 162 8.27 -6.24 -17.29
N ASP A 163 7.25 -5.38 -17.34
CA ASP A 163 6.61 -4.90 -18.58
C ASP A 163 7.55 -4.02 -19.44
N GLU A 164 8.36 -3.14 -18.84
CA GLU A 164 9.40 -2.37 -19.56
C GLU A 164 10.42 -3.31 -20.22
N THR A 165 10.77 -4.41 -19.53
CA THR A 165 11.64 -5.46 -20.07
C THR A 165 10.97 -6.19 -21.23
N ALA A 166 9.69 -6.57 -21.10
CA ALA A 166 8.92 -7.20 -22.18
C ALA A 166 8.79 -6.30 -23.42
N VAL A 167 8.52 -4.99 -23.24
CA VAL A 167 8.49 -3.99 -24.32
C VAL A 167 9.84 -3.91 -25.05
N HIS A 168 10.95 -3.96 -24.31
CA HIS A 168 12.29 -3.94 -24.87
C HIS A 168 12.60 -5.21 -25.66
N GLU A 169 12.29 -6.40 -25.12
CA GLU A 169 12.47 -7.68 -25.82
C GLU A 169 11.59 -7.79 -27.08
N ALA A 170 10.31 -7.39 -27.00
CA ALA A 170 9.42 -7.34 -28.16
C ALA A 170 9.95 -6.41 -29.26
N LYS A 171 10.54 -5.26 -28.88
CA LYS A 171 11.15 -4.32 -29.84
C LYS A 171 12.43 -4.88 -30.48
N GLN A 172 13.24 -5.67 -29.74
CA GLN A 172 14.36 -6.40 -30.34
C GLN A 172 13.87 -7.50 -31.29
N ALA A 173 12.84 -8.25 -30.93
CA ALA A 173 12.22 -9.27 -31.79
C ALA A 173 11.64 -8.64 -33.07
N TYR A 174 10.99 -7.47 -32.99
CA TYR A 174 10.53 -6.72 -34.16
C TYR A 174 11.68 -6.22 -35.04
N GLN A 175 12.79 -5.76 -34.47
CA GLN A 175 13.98 -5.39 -35.26
C GLN A 175 14.60 -6.59 -35.97
N LEU A 176 14.67 -7.76 -35.31
CA LEU A 176 15.13 -9.00 -35.94
C LEU A 176 14.19 -9.47 -37.06
N ALA A 177 12.88 -9.44 -36.83
CA ALA A 177 11.88 -9.77 -37.85
C ALA A 177 11.92 -8.78 -39.04
N LEU A 178 12.21 -7.50 -38.79
CA LEU A 178 12.40 -6.49 -39.83
C LEU A 178 13.70 -6.69 -40.62
N ALA A 179 14.77 -7.17 -39.97
CA ALA A 179 15.98 -7.58 -40.65
C ALA A 179 15.72 -8.80 -41.54
N GLN A 180 15.13 -9.86 -40.98
CA GLN A 180 14.75 -11.09 -41.70
C GLN A 180 13.76 -10.83 -42.84
N TYR A 181 12.84 -9.87 -42.69
CA TYR A 181 11.93 -9.48 -43.77
C TYR A 181 12.65 -8.82 -44.94
N ASN A 182 13.73 -8.06 -44.69
CA ASN A 182 14.48 -7.32 -45.70
C ASN A 182 15.71 -8.06 -46.25
N ASP A 183 16.18 -9.08 -45.55
CA ASP A 183 17.10 -10.08 -46.11
C ASP A 183 16.34 -10.89 -47.18
N ARG A 184 16.99 -11.11 -48.32
CA ARG A 184 16.51 -11.94 -49.44
C ARG A 184 17.66 -12.77 -50.02
N SER A 185 18.77 -12.87 -49.30
CA SER A 185 20.04 -13.40 -49.82
C SER A 185 20.00 -14.90 -50.12
N SER A 186 19.09 -15.64 -49.45
CA SER A 186 18.76 -17.04 -49.77
C SER A 186 18.06 -17.16 -51.13
N GLU A 187 17.04 -16.34 -51.35
CA GLU A 187 16.22 -16.35 -52.56
C GLU A 187 16.98 -15.80 -53.77
N GLU A 188 17.86 -14.80 -53.58
CA GLU A 188 18.77 -14.30 -54.63
C GLU A 188 19.80 -15.38 -55.05
N GLN A 189 20.29 -16.19 -54.11
CA GLN A 189 21.14 -17.35 -54.42
C GLN A 189 20.36 -18.46 -55.15
N ALA A 190 19.10 -18.68 -54.80
CA ALA A 190 18.25 -19.68 -55.45
C ALA A 190 17.92 -19.27 -56.90
N VAL A 191 17.52 -18.01 -57.13
CA VAL A 191 17.32 -17.46 -58.49
C VAL A 191 18.61 -17.56 -59.32
N GLN A 192 19.77 -17.15 -58.79
CA GLN A 192 21.05 -17.28 -59.51
C GLN A 192 21.36 -18.75 -59.86
N THR A 193 21.09 -19.69 -58.96
CA THR A 193 21.29 -21.13 -59.23
C THR A 193 20.39 -21.62 -60.36
N ALA A 194 19.15 -21.12 -60.46
CA ALA A 194 18.24 -21.45 -61.56
C ALA A 194 18.65 -20.78 -62.89
N GLU A 195 19.17 -19.54 -62.87
CA GLU A 195 19.77 -18.90 -64.04
C GLU A 195 20.99 -19.70 -64.56
N ASP A 196 21.87 -20.13 -63.66
CA ASP A 196 23.10 -20.87 -63.98
C ASP A 196 22.77 -22.25 -64.59
N ASN A 197 21.83 -23.00 -63.99
CA ASN A 197 21.35 -24.28 -64.55
C ASN A 197 20.77 -24.09 -65.96
N LEU A 198 19.91 -23.08 -66.14
CA LEU A 198 19.27 -22.77 -67.42
C LEU A 198 20.30 -22.36 -68.49
N ALA A 199 21.37 -21.67 -68.10
CA ALA A 199 22.49 -21.35 -68.98
C ALA A 199 23.26 -22.62 -69.40
N GLU A 200 23.51 -23.55 -68.48
CA GLU A 200 24.16 -24.82 -68.80
C GLU A 200 23.30 -25.68 -69.74
N ALA A 201 21.99 -25.84 -69.46
CA ALA A 201 21.07 -26.57 -70.33
C ALA A 201 21.00 -25.98 -71.75
N LYS A 202 20.98 -24.64 -71.87
CA LYS A 202 21.04 -23.94 -73.17
C LYS A 202 22.38 -24.13 -73.88
N GLN A 203 23.48 -24.28 -73.16
CA GLN A 203 24.80 -24.60 -73.73
C GLN A 203 24.86 -26.07 -74.21
N GLN A 204 24.34 -27.02 -73.45
CA GLN A 204 24.29 -28.44 -73.83
C GLN A 204 23.49 -28.62 -75.13
N LEU A 205 22.29 -28.03 -75.20
CA LEU A 205 21.43 -28.00 -76.41
C LEU A 205 22.14 -27.44 -77.66
N ALA A 206 23.02 -26.44 -77.50
CA ALA A 206 23.82 -25.93 -78.61
C ALA A 206 24.85 -26.98 -79.07
N THR A 207 25.64 -27.53 -78.14
CA THR A 207 26.68 -28.51 -78.47
C THR A 207 26.16 -29.82 -79.09
N ALA A 208 24.91 -30.21 -78.79
CA ALA A 208 24.24 -31.36 -79.40
C ALA A 208 24.01 -31.20 -80.92
N THR A 209 24.18 -29.98 -81.47
CA THR A 209 24.01 -29.69 -82.91
C THR A 209 25.32 -29.81 -83.69
N ASP A 210 26.48 -29.66 -83.05
CA ASP A 210 27.78 -29.54 -83.73
C ASP A 210 28.34 -30.87 -84.28
N SER A 211 27.97 -32.02 -83.69
CA SER A 211 28.52 -33.33 -84.11
C SER A 211 28.09 -33.71 -85.52
N VAL A 212 26.79 -33.63 -85.81
CA VAL A 212 26.19 -33.97 -87.11
C VAL A 212 26.81 -33.15 -88.25
N ALA A 213 27.24 -31.92 -87.97
CA ALA A 213 27.89 -31.05 -88.95
C ALA A 213 29.30 -31.53 -89.35
N LEU A 214 30.01 -32.24 -88.47
CA LEU A 214 31.32 -32.83 -88.75
C LEU A 214 31.18 -34.10 -89.61
N ASP A 215 30.28 -35.00 -89.23
CA ASP A 215 30.02 -36.26 -89.96
C ASP A 215 29.55 -35.96 -91.39
N GLN A 216 28.68 -34.95 -91.55
CA GLN A 216 28.17 -34.49 -92.84
C GLN A 216 29.23 -33.73 -93.67
N GLN A 217 30.28 -33.17 -93.06
CA GLN A 217 31.46 -32.67 -93.76
C GLN A 217 32.37 -33.82 -94.21
N GLN A 218 32.52 -34.89 -93.41
CA GLN A 218 33.34 -36.04 -93.75
C GLN A 218 32.75 -36.81 -94.95
N ILE A 219 31.44 -37.07 -94.96
CA ILE A 219 30.73 -37.67 -96.10
C ILE A 219 30.95 -36.87 -97.39
N ALA A 220 30.88 -35.53 -97.33
CA ALA A 220 31.13 -34.68 -98.50
C ALA A 220 32.60 -34.72 -98.99
N SER A 221 33.55 -35.11 -98.12
CA SER A 221 34.94 -35.38 -98.50
C SER A 221 35.09 -36.73 -99.19
N ASP A 222 34.39 -37.76 -98.71
CA ASP A 222 34.48 -39.13 -99.24
C ASP A 222 33.73 -39.28 -100.58
N GLU A 223 32.58 -38.60 -100.75
CA GLU A 223 31.93 -38.44 -102.06
C GLU A 223 32.89 -37.83 -103.11
N ALA A 224 33.68 -36.83 -102.70
CA ALA A 224 34.66 -36.19 -103.57
C ALA A 224 35.86 -37.11 -103.88
N ALA A 225 36.31 -37.92 -102.91
CA ALA A 225 37.35 -38.93 -103.12
C ALA A 225 36.92 -39.97 -104.14
N ILE A 226 35.75 -40.60 -103.96
CA ILE A 226 35.16 -41.58 -104.89
C ILE A 226 35.06 -40.99 -106.30
N LYS A 227 34.55 -39.77 -106.44
CA LYS A 227 34.41 -39.10 -107.73
C LYS A 227 35.76 -38.88 -108.44
N ASN A 228 36.80 -38.49 -107.70
CA ASN A 228 38.14 -38.32 -108.25
C ASN A 228 38.75 -39.67 -108.66
N ALA A 229 38.57 -40.72 -107.85
CA ALA A 229 39.02 -42.08 -108.17
C ALA A 229 38.30 -42.67 -109.41
N GLN A 230 36.99 -42.43 -109.55
CA GLN A 230 36.22 -42.82 -110.73
C GLN A 230 36.66 -42.06 -111.99
N GLN A 231 37.00 -40.77 -111.87
CA GLN A 231 37.57 -40.00 -112.98
C GLN A 231 38.94 -40.55 -113.39
N GLN A 232 39.85 -40.78 -112.44
CA GLN A 232 41.18 -41.34 -112.70
C GLN A 232 41.07 -42.71 -113.41
N LEU A 233 40.22 -43.61 -112.90
CA LEU A 233 39.94 -44.91 -113.51
C LEU A 233 39.46 -44.78 -114.97
N SER A 234 38.63 -43.78 -115.29
CA SER A 234 38.16 -43.53 -116.66
C SER A 234 39.27 -42.96 -117.57
N GLU A 235 40.14 -42.10 -117.05
CA GLU A 235 41.26 -41.52 -117.81
C GLU A 235 42.34 -42.59 -118.10
N ASP A 236 42.67 -43.43 -117.12
CA ASP A 236 43.64 -44.51 -117.27
C ASP A 236 43.11 -45.67 -118.15
N GLN A 237 41.80 -45.95 -118.14
CA GLN A 237 41.17 -46.84 -119.12
C GLN A 237 41.28 -46.30 -120.56
N GLN A 238 41.09 -44.99 -120.76
CA GLN A 238 41.22 -44.39 -122.10
C GLN A 238 42.69 -44.34 -122.57
N SER A 239 43.62 -44.00 -121.68
CA SER A 239 45.07 -44.01 -121.93
C SER A 239 45.59 -45.42 -122.29
N THR A 240 45.14 -46.41 -121.52
CA THR A 240 45.31 -47.85 -121.80
C THR A 240 44.85 -48.20 -123.23
N GLN A 241 43.61 -47.85 -123.58
CA GLN A 241 43.05 -48.28 -124.87
C GLN A 241 43.72 -47.59 -126.05
N THR A 242 44.27 -46.38 -125.84
CA THR A 242 45.08 -45.68 -126.84
C THR A 242 46.42 -46.39 -127.05
N SER A 243 47.19 -46.64 -125.98
CA SER A 243 48.54 -47.25 -126.08
C SER A 243 48.54 -48.67 -126.63
N VAL A 244 47.53 -49.50 -126.28
CA VAL A 244 47.36 -50.83 -126.90
C VAL A 244 47.03 -50.71 -128.39
N SER A 245 46.17 -49.76 -128.78
CA SER A 245 45.80 -49.56 -130.20
C SER A 245 46.94 -48.98 -131.05
N GLU A 246 47.85 -48.20 -130.46
CA GLU A 246 49.05 -47.70 -131.13
C GLU A 246 50.06 -48.84 -131.38
N ALA A 247 50.29 -49.71 -130.38
CA ALA A 247 51.19 -50.87 -130.54
C ALA A 247 50.61 -51.97 -131.45
N GLU A 248 49.28 -52.16 -131.46
CA GLU A 248 48.60 -53.02 -132.46
C GLU A 248 48.76 -52.48 -133.89
N GLN A 249 48.87 -51.16 -134.07
CA GLN A 249 49.09 -50.53 -135.38
C GLN A 249 50.53 -50.66 -135.87
N SER A 250 51.55 -50.54 -135.00
CA SER A 250 52.95 -50.76 -135.39
C SER A 250 53.21 -52.23 -135.71
N LEU A 251 52.70 -53.16 -134.89
CA LEU A 251 52.74 -54.60 -135.19
C LEU A 251 52.08 -54.94 -136.55
N ALA A 252 50.98 -54.27 -136.92
CA ALA A 252 50.33 -54.47 -138.21
C ALA A 252 51.11 -53.85 -139.38
N ALA A 253 51.88 -52.78 -139.15
CA ALA A 253 52.75 -52.18 -140.15
C ALA A 253 53.97 -53.08 -140.43
N ASP A 254 54.65 -53.56 -139.39
CA ASP A 254 55.85 -54.40 -139.53
C ASP A 254 55.50 -55.81 -140.10
N GLN A 255 54.29 -56.31 -139.83
CA GLN A 255 53.78 -57.51 -140.51
C GLN A 255 53.56 -57.31 -142.02
N GLN A 256 53.26 -56.08 -142.46
CA GLN A 256 53.11 -55.74 -143.87
C GLN A 256 54.46 -55.57 -144.55
N THR A 257 55.43 -54.87 -143.94
CA THR A 257 56.79 -54.74 -144.49
C THR A 257 57.49 -56.10 -144.57
N LEU A 258 57.35 -56.95 -143.56
CA LEU A 258 57.84 -58.33 -143.60
C LEU A 258 57.27 -59.13 -144.79
N ALA A 259 56.01 -58.91 -145.16
CA ALA A 259 55.38 -59.57 -146.30
C ALA A 259 55.86 -59.01 -147.66
N ASP A 260 56.03 -57.69 -147.75
CA ASP A 260 56.53 -57.02 -148.95
C ASP A 260 58.02 -57.33 -149.21
N ASP A 261 58.85 -57.42 -148.16
CA ASP A 261 60.26 -57.82 -148.23
C ASP A 261 60.40 -59.31 -148.55
N GLN A 262 59.57 -60.19 -147.99
CA GLN A 262 59.52 -61.61 -148.42
C GLN A 262 59.15 -61.77 -149.90
N GLN A 263 58.26 -60.93 -150.42
CA GLN A 263 57.92 -60.92 -151.83
C GLN A 263 59.06 -60.34 -152.70
N THR A 264 59.86 -59.42 -152.16
CA THR A 264 61.01 -58.81 -152.85
C THR A 264 62.19 -59.78 -152.91
N LEU A 265 62.55 -60.41 -151.79
CA LEU A 265 63.51 -61.51 -151.73
C LEU A 265 63.17 -62.60 -152.76
N SER A 266 61.91 -63.04 -152.82
CA SER A 266 61.47 -64.08 -153.75
C SER A 266 61.55 -63.65 -155.23
N GLN A 267 61.58 -62.35 -155.53
CA GLN A 267 61.81 -61.83 -156.88
C GLN A 267 63.30 -61.74 -157.20
N ASP A 268 64.13 -61.21 -156.30
CA ASP A 268 65.58 -61.10 -156.53
C ASP A 268 66.30 -62.47 -156.43
N GLU A 269 65.75 -63.47 -155.73
CA GLU A 269 66.17 -64.88 -155.86
C GLU A 269 65.92 -65.42 -157.28
N GLN A 270 64.83 -64.99 -157.94
CA GLN A 270 64.50 -65.43 -159.30
C GLN A 270 65.34 -64.69 -160.36
N THR A 271 65.67 -63.41 -160.15
CA THR A 271 66.62 -62.71 -161.03
C THR A 271 68.02 -63.26 -160.86
N LEU A 272 68.47 -63.54 -159.62
CA LEU A 272 69.75 -64.19 -159.37
C LEU A 272 69.86 -65.55 -160.06
N GLN A 273 68.86 -66.43 -159.95
CA GLN A 273 68.83 -67.72 -160.66
C GLN A 273 68.85 -67.56 -162.19
N SER A 274 68.15 -66.54 -162.72
CA SER A 274 68.16 -66.22 -164.14
C SER A 274 69.54 -65.74 -164.61
N ASP A 275 70.19 -64.87 -163.83
CA ASP A 275 71.49 -64.29 -164.17
C ASP A 275 72.65 -65.27 -163.93
N GLU A 276 72.56 -66.20 -162.98
CA GLU A 276 73.49 -67.33 -162.86
C GLU A 276 73.40 -68.27 -164.07
N ALA A 277 72.19 -68.58 -164.55
CA ALA A 277 71.99 -69.38 -165.76
C ALA A 277 72.46 -68.65 -167.03
N ASN A 278 72.26 -67.32 -167.09
CA ASN A 278 72.79 -66.46 -168.14
C ASN A 278 74.32 -66.44 -168.10
N LEU A 279 74.94 -66.27 -166.91
CA LEU A 279 76.38 -66.33 -166.72
C LEU A 279 76.97 -67.66 -167.20
N GLN A 280 76.38 -68.80 -166.83
CA GLN A 280 76.82 -70.11 -167.33
C GLN A 280 76.73 -70.22 -168.86
N THR A 281 75.70 -69.61 -169.46
CA THR A 281 75.54 -69.55 -170.92
C THR A 281 76.62 -68.67 -171.56
N VAL A 282 76.88 -67.49 -171.00
CA VAL A 282 77.93 -66.56 -171.46
C VAL A 282 79.33 -67.18 -171.31
N GLU A 283 79.63 -67.83 -170.19
CA GLU A 283 80.90 -68.56 -170.00
C GLU A 283 81.05 -69.73 -170.98
N GLN A 284 79.95 -70.38 -171.39
CA GLN A 284 79.98 -71.47 -172.37
C GLN A 284 80.07 -71.00 -173.83
N GLU A 285 79.37 -69.93 -174.22
CA GLU A 285 79.42 -69.38 -175.59
C GLU A 285 80.77 -68.70 -175.89
N ASN A 286 81.40 -68.11 -174.87
CA ASN A 286 82.65 -67.35 -174.98
C ASN A 286 83.86 -68.21 -174.54
N ASP A 287 83.85 -69.51 -174.86
CA ASP A 287 84.92 -70.52 -174.66
C ASP A 287 85.62 -70.54 -173.27
N ASN A 288 84.91 -70.07 -172.24
CA ASN A 288 85.41 -69.75 -170.90
C ASN A 288 86.77 -69.00 -170.92
N VAL A 289 86.83 -67.95 -171.74
CA VAL A 289 88.05 -67.16 -171.98
C VAL A 289 88.46 -66.41 -170.73
N THR A 290 89.57 -66.84 -170.12
CA THR A 290 90.18 -66.17 -168.97
C THR A 290 91.01 -64.96 -169.39
N GLN A 291 91.19 -64.00 -168.48
CA GLN A 291 92.06 -62.83 -168.68
C GLN A 291 93.46 -63.19 -169.22
N ALA A 292 94.03 -64.32 -168.75
CA ALA A 292 95.34 -64.78 -169.20
C ALA A 292 95.37 -65.29 -170.66
N GLN A 293 94.25 -65.76 -171.21
CA GLN A 293 94.14 -66.12 -172.63
C GLN A 293 94.07 -64.86 -173.51
N VAL A 294 93.34 -63.83 -173.06
CA VAL A 294 93.32 -62.50 -173.71
C VAL A 294 94.73 -61.91 -173.75
N GLU A 295 95.44 -61.95 -172.62
CA GLU A 295 96.79 -61.40 -172.45
C GLU A 295 97.82 -62.13 -173.33
N GLN A 296 97.77 -63.47 -173.39
CA GLN A 296 98.62 -64.26 -174.31
C GLN A 296 98.33 -63.99 -175.79
N ALA A 297 97.07 -63.74 -176.17
CA ALA A 297 96.73 -63.36 -177.54
C ALA A 297 97.24 -61.96 -177.89
N TYR A 298 97.20 -61.03 -176.93
CA TYR A 298 97.79 -59.69 -177.07
C TYR A 298 99.31 -59.75 -177.29
N GLU A 299 100.04 -60.55 -176.51
CA GLU A 299 101.49 -60.78 -176.71
C GLU A 299 101.80 -61.36 -178.10
N LYS A 300 100.97 -62.28 -178.61
CA LYS A 300 101.13 -62.86 -179.95
C LYS A 300 100.89 -61.84 -181.06
N TYR A 301 99.87 -61.00 -180.90
CA TYR A 301 99.57 -59.89 -181.80
C TYR A 301 100.73 -58.87 -181.85
N GLU A 302 101.20 -58.39 -180.70
CA GLU A 302 102.39 -57.52 -180.57
C GLU A 302 103.62 -58.11 -181.30
N THR A 303 103.89 -59.40 -181.08
CA THR A 303 105.06 -60.09 -181.64
C THR A 303 105.06 -60.09 -183.19
N GLU A 304 103.94 -60.49 -183.81
CA GLU A 304 103.82 -60.50 -185.28
C GLU A 304 103.73 -59.09 -185.86
N LEU A 305 103.14 -58.13 -185.13
CA LEU A 305 103.13 -56.71 -185.53
C LEU A 305 104.56 -56.16 -185.61
N GLY A 306 105.44 -56.56 -184.68
CA GLY A 306 106.87 -56.31 -184.74
C GLY A 306 107.54 -56.91 -185.99
N PHE A 307 107.31 -58.20 -186.30
CA PHE A 307 107.88 -58.84 -187.50
C PHE A 307 107.41 -58.21 -188.81
N SER A 308 106.12 -57.86 -188.91
CA SER A 308 105.55 -57.21 -190.09
C SER A 308 106.15 -55.83 -190.35
N ASN A 309 106.34 -55.02 -189.29
CA ASN A 309 106.98 -53.72 -189.42
C ASN A 309 108.45 -53.86 -189.84
N SER A 310 109.19 -54.80 -189.26
CA SER A 310 110.59 -55.08 -189.63
C SER A 310 110.75 -55.51 -191.11
N TRP A 311 109.79 -56.26 -191.67
CA TRP A 311 109.83 -56.62 -193.09
C TRP A 311 109.64 -55.42 -194.01
N ILE A 312 108.75 -54.48 -193.64
CA ILE A 312 108.48 -53.25 -194.41
C ILE A 312 109.72 -52.34 -194.44
N GLU A 313 110.44 -52.21 -193.33
CA GLU A 313 111.68 -51.44 -193.25
C GLU A 313 112.84 -52.05 -194.07
N GLY A 314 112.83 -53.37 -194.28
CA GLY A 314 113.87 -54.10 -195.02
C GLY A 314 113.95 -53.80 -196.53
N GLY A 315 113.02 -53.02 -197.09
CA GLY A 315 113.05 -52.59 -198.49
C GLY A 315 112.79 -53.68 -199.53
N TYR A 316 112.27 -54.84 -199.10
CA TYR A 316 111.96 -55.97 -199.98
C TYR A 316 110.77 -55.67 -200.90
N THR A 317 110.93 -55.90 -202.20
CA THR A 317 109.87 -55.66 -203.20
C THR A 317 109.05 -56.93 -203.43
N GLY A 318 107.82 -56.93 -202.92
CA GLY A 318 106.87 -58.04 -203.00
C GLY A 318 105.65 -57.80 -202.11
N THR A 319 104.86 -58.84 -201.86
CA THR A 319 103.79 -58.80 -200.83
C THR A 319 104.39 -59.15 -199.47
N ASN A 320 104.09 -58.36 -198.42
CA ASN A 320 104.54 -58.65 -197.06
C ASN A 320 103.92 -59.98 -196.58
N PRO A 321 104.71 -61.00 -196.20
CA PRO A 321 104.18 -62.28 -195.75
C PRO A 321 103.59 -62.23 -194.32
N TYR A 322 103.94 -61.23 -193.52
CA TYR A 322 103.55 -61.15 -192.10
C TYR A 322 102.29 -60.30 -191.86
N SER A 323 101.92 -59.39 -192.75
CA SER A 323 100.79 -58.46 -192.52
C SER A 323 99.44 -59.17 -192.35
N SER A 324 99.28 -60.36 -192.92
CA SER A 324 98.12 -61.23 -192.69
C SER A 324 98.12 -61.90 -191.30
N ALA A 325 99.29 -62.20 -190.73
CA ALA A 325 99.40 -62.72 -189.37
C ALA A 325 99.01 -61.65 -188.34
N VAL A 326 99.46 -60.40 -188.54
CA VAL A 326 99.11 -59.26 -187.67
C VAL A 326 97.60 -59.09 -187.56
N ALA A 327 96.90 -58.95 -188.69
CA ALA A 327 95.45 -58.74 -188.70
C ALA A 327 94.69 -59.94 -188.09
N ASN A 328 95.19 -61.15 -188.29
CA ASN A 328 94.63 -62.36 -187.69
C ASN A 328 94.76 -62.33 -186.16
N TYR A 329 95.97 -62.16 -185.61
CA TYR A 329 96.16 -62.09 -184.16
C TYR A 329 95.50 -60.87 -183.50
N GLN A 330 95.37 -59.73 -184.21
CA GLN A 330 94.58 -58.60 -183.74
C GLN A 330 93.12 -59.02 -183.51
N SER A 331 92.51 -59.66 -184.52
CA SER A 331 91.11 -60.13 -184.40
C SER A 331 90.94 -61.20 -183.32
N ILE A 332 91.95 -62.05 -183.10
CA ILE A 332 91.94 -63.04 -182.01
C ILE A 332 91.98 -62.34 -180.65
N TYR A 333 92.87 -61.36 -180.44
CA TYR A 333 92.90 -60.58 -179.20
C TYR A 333 91.61 -59.78 -178.97
N GLU A 334 91.13 -59.05 -179.98
CA GLU A 334 89.92 -58.23 -179.85
C GLU A 334 88.68 -59.09 -179.55
N ASN A 335 88.58 -60.29 -180.16
CA ASN A 335 87.52 -61.25 -179.87
C ASN A 335 87.63 -61.77 -178.44
N LEU A 336 88.78 -62.31 -178.04
CA LEU A 336 89.03 -62.84 -176.69
C LEU A 336 88.80 -61.77 -175.60
N ASN A 337 89.16 -60.51 -175.86
CA ASN A 337 88.90 -59.41 -174.94
C ASN A 337 87.40 -59.13 -174.81
N ASN A 338 86.65 -59.10 -175.92
CA ASN A 338 85.20 -58.88 -175.88
C ASN A 338 84.48 -60.05 -175.19
N GLU A 339 84.91 -61.28 -175.46
CA GLU A 339 84.48 -62.53 -174.82
C GLU A 339 84.68 -62.47 -173.29
N TYR A 340 85.87 -62.06 -172.84
CA TYR A 340 86.15 -61.87 -171.41
C TYR A 340 85.33 -60.74 -170.77
N GLN A 341 85.15 -59.60 -171.45
CA GLN A 341 84.33 -58.50 -170.93
C GLN A 341 82.84 -58.86 -170.85
N ALA A 342 82.34 -59.73 -171.73
CA ALA A 342 80.99 -60.27 -171.63
C ALA A 342 80.83 -61.10 -170.33
N ILE A 343 81.75 -62.06 -170.09
CA ILE A 343 81.79 -62.86 -168.86
C ILE A 343 81.87 -61.96 -167.62
N GLN A 344 82.79 -60.98 -167.60
CA GLN A 344 82.90 -60.04 -166.48
C GLN A 344 81.63 -59.23 -166.26
N SER A 345 80.90 -58.82 -167.31
CA SER A 345 79.65 -58.09 -167.13
C SER A 345 78.55 -58.92 -166.46
N ALA A 346 78.43 -60.21 -166.82
CA ALA A 346 77.50 -61.15 -166.20
C ALA A 346 77.92 -61.54 -164.76
N GLN A 347 79.22 -61.70 -164.48
CA GLN A 347 79.69 -61.94 -163.10
C GLN A 347 79.37 -60.74 -162.19
N ASN A 348 79.35 -59.51 -162.71
CA ASN A 348 78.96 -58.33 -161.97
C ASN A 348 77.43 -58.25 -161.70
N THR A 349 76.56 -58.72 -162.61
CA THR A 349 75.11 -58.74 -162.34
C THR A 349 74.73 -59.81 -161.31
N VAL A 350 75.30 -61.02 -161.42
CA VAL A 350 75.18 -62.07 -160.38
C VAL A 350 75.65 -61.57 -159.02
N THR A 351 76.81 -60.89 -158.96
CA THR A 351 77.32 -60.32 -157.69
C THR A 351 76.43 -59.20 -157.14
N SER A 352 75.82 -58.39 -158.02
CA SER A 352 74.83 -57.38 -157.63
C SER A 352 73.61 -58.02 -156.99
N ASP A 353 73.00 -59.01 -157.65
CA ASP A 353 71.73 -59.59 -157.20
C ASP A 353 71.90 -60.49 -155.98
N GLN A 354 73.03 -61.20 -155.87
CA GLN A 354 73.44 -61.87 -154.64
C GLN A 354 73.56 -60.88 -153.46
N THR A 355 73.99 -59.64 -153.72
CA THR A 355 74.07 -58.59 -152.70
C THR A 355 72.68 -58.07 -152.29
N LYS A 356 71.71 -57.99 -153.22
CA LYS A 356 70.32 -57.64 -152.91
C LYS A 356 69.67 -58.70 -152.02
N VAL A 357 69.71 -59.97 -152.44
CA VAL A 357 69.23 -61.15 -151.66
C VAL A 357 69.79 -61.11 -150.23
N THR A 358 71.10 -60.88 -150.09
CA THR A 358 71.77 -60.79 -148.77
C THR A 358 71.34 -59.56 -147.95
N ASN A 359 70.71 -58.54 -148.54
CA ASN A 359 70.15 -57.38 -147.82
C ASN A 359 68.69 -57.60 -147.46
N ASP A 360 67.89 -58.19 -148.35
CA ASP A 360 66.49 -58.52 -148.10
C ASP A 360 66.36 -59.57 -147.00
N GLU A 361 67.24 -60.59 -146.96
CA GLU A 361 67.38 -61.51 -145.83
C GLU A 361 67.58 -60.78 -144.49
N LYS A 362 68.35 -59.67 -144.48
CA LYS A 362 68.58 -58.86 -143.27
C LYS A 362 67.38 -57.99 -142.92
N ALA A 363 66.66 -57.47 -143.92
CA ALA A 363 65.47 -56.66 -143.71
C ALA A 363 64.34 -57.52 -143.12
N ILE A 364 64.08 -58.69 -143.71
CA ILE A 364 63.21 -59.75 -143.16
C ILE A 364 63.62 -60.12 -141.73
N GLN A 365 64.93 -60.29 -141.46
CA GLN A 365 65.39 -60.60 -140.12
C GLN A 365 65.22 -59.43 -139.13
N GLN A 366 65.33 -58.18 -139.59
CA GLN A 366 65.07 -56.99 -138.79
C GLN A 366 63.58 -56.87 -138.44
N ASP A 367 62.69 -57.05 -139.41
CA ASP A 367 61.25 -56.94 -139.22
C ASP A 367 60.70 -58.06 -138.33
N GLN A 368 61.25 -59.28 -138.43
CA GLN A 368 60.97 -60.34 -137.45
C GLN A 368 61.35 -59.94 -136.00
N ASN A 369 62.42 -59.17 -135.80
CA ASN A 369 62.80 -58.67 -134.48
C ASN A 369 61.88 -57.52 -134.03
N ASN A 370 61.45 -56.65 -134.94
CA ASN A 370 60.52 -55.57 -134.62
C ASN A 370 59.13 -56.13 -134.25
N ILE A 371 58.59 -57.07 -135.03
CA ILE A 371 57.36 -57.81 -134.73
C ILE A 371 57.42 -58.48 -133.34
N ALA A 372 58.55 -59.09 -132.97
CA ALA A 372 58.73 -59.71 -131.66
C ALA A 372 58.75 -58.67 -130.52
N LYS A 373 59.48 -57.56 -130.72
CA LYS A 373 59.50 -56.41 -129.80
C LYS A 373 58.10 -55.82 -129.60
N ASP A 374 57.34 -55.65 -130.67
CA ASP A 374 56.01 -55.04 -130.62
C ASP A 374 54.96 -55.98 -130.00
N GLN A 375 55.10 -57.30 -130.17
CA GLN A 375 54.33 -58.29 -129.40
C GLN A 375 54.64 -58.22 -127.89
N ASP A 376 55.90 -58.07 -127.51
CA ASP A 376 56.31 -57.87 -126.11
C ASP A 376 55.83 -56.52 -125.56
N GLU A 377 55.79 -55.45 -126.37
CA GLU A 377 55.27 -54.14 -125.95
C GLU A 377 53.74 -54.15 -125.80
N ILE A 378 52.99 -54.82 -126.68
CA ILE A 378 51.54 -55.06 -126.49
C ILE A 378 51.29 -55.86 -125.20
N ALA A 379 52.04 -56.92 -124.94
CA ALA A 379 51.90 -57.73 -123.74
C ALA A 379 52.21 -56.95 -122.45
N GLN A 380 53.21 -56.06 -122.49
CA GLN A 380 53.54 -55.15 -121.38
C GLN A 380 52.50 -54.05 -121.20
N ALA A 381 51.95 -53.48 -122.28
CA ALA A 381 50.87 -52.50 -122.24
C ALA A 381 49.61 -53.11 -121.63
N GLN A 382 49.18 -54.29 -122.08
CA GLN A 382 48.03 -55.01 -121.51
C GLN A 382 48.24 -55.39 -120.04
N THR A 383 49.46 -55.79 -119.65
CA THR A 383 49.77 -56.15 -118.25
C THR A 383 49.77 -54.93 -117.32
N SER A 384 50.39 -53.82 -117.74
CA SER A 384 50.44 -52.58 -116.95
C SER A 384 49.06 -51.92 -116.84
N ALA A 385 48.31 -51.89 -117.94
CA ALA A 385 46.91 -51.49 -117.96
C ALA A 385 46.05 -52.25 -116.95
N GLN A 386 46.11 -53.59 -116.96
CA GLN A 386 45.35 -54.41 -116.01
C GLN A 386 45.76 -54.15 -114.55
N GLN A 387 47.03 -53.82 -114.28
CA GLN A 387 47.49 -53.44 -112.94
C GLN A 387 46.94 -52.07 -112.50
N THR A 388 46.97 -51.06 -113.36
CA THR A 388 46.40 -49.73 -113.09
C THR A 388 44.89 -49.84 -112.86
N VAL A 389 44.15 -50.41 -113.81
CA VAL A 389 42.69 -50.62 -113.68
C VAL A 389 42.32 -51.40 -112.42
N ASN A 390 43.07 -52.45 -112.06
CA ASN A 390 42.81 -53.18 -110.81
C ASN A 390 43.08 -52.34 -109.55
N LYS A 391 44.15 -51.52 -109.55
CA LYS A 391 44.51 -50.65 -108.42
C LYS A 391 43.45 -49.57 -108.21
N ASP A 392 42.99 -48.92 -109.28
CA ASP A 392 42.05 -47.80 -109.15
C ASP A 392 40.61 -48.30 -108.93
N GLN A 393 40.26 -49.49 -109.44
CA GLN A 393 39.03 -50.20 -109.05
C GLN A 393 39.04 -50.62 -107.57
N GLN A 394 40.21 -50.96 -107.01
CA GLN A 394 40.38 -51.20 -105.57
C GLN A 394 40.27 -49.91 -104.75
N ALA A 395 40.79 -48.78 -105.24
CA ALA A 395 40.61 -47.47 -104.60
C ALA A 395 39.12 -47.09 -104.53
N VAL A 396 38.41 -47.10 -105.67
CA VAL A 396 36.95 -46.84 -105.72
C VAL A 396 36.20 -47.77 -104.76
N SER A 397 36.49 -49.07 -104.76
CA SER A 397 35.82 -50.02 -103.85
C SER A 397 36.19 -49.85 -102.36
N SER A 398 37.32 -49.22 -102.05
CA SER A 398 37.72 -48.88 -100.69
C SER A 398 36.97 -47.63 -100.21
N ASP A 399 36.94 -46.60 -101.04
CA ASP A 399 36.31 -45.33 -100.71
C ASP A 399 34.77 -45.48 -100.66
N GLU A 400 34.17 -46.32 -101.51
CA GLU A 400 32.76 -46.72 -101.41
C GLU A 400 32.44 -47.45 -100.09
N GLN A 401 33.38 -48.21 -99.52
CA GLN A 401 33.20 -48.84 -98.21
C GLN A 401 33.34 -47.84 -97.07
N SER A 402 34.28 -46.89 -97.16
CA SER A 402 34.38 -45.76 -96.22
C SER A 402 33.07 -44.97 -96.18
N LEU A 403 32.57 -44.54 -97.35
CA LEU A 403 31.30 -43.81 -97.47
C LEU A 403 30.12 -44.59 -96.88
N GLN A 404 30.01 -45.90 -97.13
CA GLN A 404 28.93 -46.73 -96.57
C GLN A 404 29.00 -46.84 -95.03
N ASN A 405 30.20 -46.89 -94.46
CA ASN A 405 30.37 -46.89 -93.00
C ASN A 405 29.97 -45.52 -92.42
N GLU A 406 30.46 -44.43 -93.02
CA GLU A 406 30.16 -43.07 -92.57
C GLU A 406 28.66 -42.72 -92.72
N GLU A 407 28.02 -43.19 -93.79
CA GLU A 407 26.56 -43.11 -93.98
C GLU A 407 25.78 -43.86 -92.88
N ILE A 408 26.35 -44.90 -92.27
CA ILE A 408 25.73 -45.64 -91.16
C ILE A 408 25.98 -44.91 -89.83
N VAL A 409 27.17 -44.35 -89.63
CA VAL A 409 27.52 -43.49 -88.49
C VAL A 409 26.63 -42.25 -88.45
N LEU A 410 26.54 -41.47 -89.54
CA LEU A 410 25.64 -40.30 -89.63
C LEU A 410 24.18 -40.66 -89.30
N LYS A 411 23.68 -41.82 -89.75
CA LYS A 411 22.29 -42.24 -89.45
C LYS A 411 22.08 -42.63 -87.98
N SER A 412 23.10 -43.17 -87.32
CA SER A 412 23.12 -43.36 -85.86
C SER A 412 23.12 -42.01 -85.16
N ASP A 413 24.01 -41.12 -85.57
CA ASP A 413 24.39 -39.97 -84.76
C ASP A 413 23.48 -38.77 -85.03
N GLU A 414 22.82 -38.68 -86.20
CA GLU A 414 21.60 -37.88 -86.39
C GLU A 414 20.48 -38.30 -85.44
N ALA A 415 20.27 -39.61 -85.23
CA ALA A 415 19.21 -40.11 -84.37
C ALA A 415 19.53 -39.87 -82.88
N GLN A 416 20.79 -40.03 -82.49
CA GLN A 416 21.27 -39.71 -81.15
C GLN A 416 21.28 -38.20 -80.89
N ALA A 417 21.67 -37.37 -81.86
CA ALA A 417 21.62 -35.91 -81.77
C ALA A 417 20.19 -35.39 -81.67
N LYS A 418 19.23 -35.93 -82.43
CA LYS A 418 17.80 -35.59 -82.28
C LYS A 418 17.26 -35.99 -80.90
N LEU A 419 17.68 -37.14 -80.37
CA LEU A 419 17.32 -37.58 -79.01
C LEU A 419 17.95 -36.68 -77.92
N ASN A 420 19.19 -36.25 -78.09
CA ASN A 420 19.86 -35.33 -77.17
C ASN A 420 19.19 -33.95 -77.26
N GLN A 421 19.09 -33.36 -78.45
CA GLN A 421 18.39 -32.10 -78.70
C GLN A 421 16.98 -32.06 -78.08
N GLN A 422 16.21 -33.16 -78.15
CA GLN A 422 14.91 -33.21 -77.48
C GLN A 422 15.02 -33.24 -75.95
N LYS A 423 15.92 -34.04 -75.36
CA LYS A 423 16.15 -34.04 -73.91
C LYS A 423 16.64 -32.69 -73.40
N ASP A 424 17.51 -32.03 -74.17
CA ASP A 424 18.11 -30.76 -73.79
C ASP A 424 17.07 -29.63 -73.94
N GLN A 425 16.14 -29.73 -74.90
CA GLN A 425 14.94 -28.87 -74.97
C GLN A 425 13.97 -29.12 -73.80
N ASP A 426 13.73 -30.38 -73.42
CA ASP A 426 12.92 -30.73 -72.25
C ASP A 426 13.57 -30.19 -70.96
N ALA A 427 14.90 -30.30 -70.82
CA ALA A 427 15.67 -29.76 -69.70
C ALA A 427 15.60 -28.23 -69.64
N VAL A 428 15.87 -27.53 -70.75
CA VAL A 428 15.69 -26.07 -70.85
C VAL A 428 14.27 -25.64 -70.47
N THR A 429 13.25 -26.39 -70.91
CA THR A 429 11.84 -26.12 -70.57
C THR A 429 11.55 -26.33 -69.08
N GLN A 430 12.20 -27.32 -68.44
CA GLN A 430 12.10 -27.56 -67.01
C GLN A 430 12.81 -26.47 -66.20
N ASP A 431 13.99 -26.03 -66.61
CA ASP A 431 14.78 -25.01 -65.91
C ASP A 431 14.19 -23.60 -66.09
N GLU A 432 13.53 -23.29 -67.21
CA GLU A 432 12.72 -22.06 -67.34
C GLU A 432 11.53 -22.05 -66.37
N GLN A 433 10.88 -23.20 -66.14
CA GLN A 433 9.81 -23.33 -65.14
C GLN A 433 10.35 -23.26 -63.70
N ALA A 434 11.54 -23.81 -63.43
CA ALA A 434 12.18 -23.72 -62.13
C ALA A 434 12.59 -22.27 -61.81
N LEU A 435 13.18 -21.55 -62.77
CA LEU A 435 13.52 -20.14 -62.64
C LEU A 435 12.28 -19.28 -62.38
N GLN A 436 11.19 -19.47 -63.15
CA GLN A 436 9.94 -18.74 -62.90
C GLN A 436 9.37 -19.02 -61.49
N ALA A 437 9.40 -20.27 -61.04
CA ALA A 437 8.92 -20.62 -59.71
C ALA A 437 9.74 -19.96 -58.59
N GLU A 438 11.05 -19.82 -58.78
CA GLU A 438 11.94 -19.14 -57.81
C GLU A 438 11.84 -17.61 -57.90
N GLU A 439 11.59 -17.02 -59.08
CA GLU A 439 11.21 -15.61 -59.20
C GLU A 439 9.88 -15.32 -58.48
N GLU A 440 8.89 -16.20 -58.58
CA GLU A 440 7.63 -16.10 -57.84
C GLU A 440 7.86 -16.25 -56.32
N ALA A 441 8.74 -17.15 -55.90
CA ALA A 441 9.15 -17.31 -54.49
C ALA A 441 9.86 -16.07 -53.93
N TYR A 442 10.86 -15.53 -54.65
CA TYR A 442 11.59 -14.31 -54.31
C TYR A 442 10.65 -13.13 -54.04
N ASN A 443 9.57 -13.01 -54.82
CA ASN A 443 8.56 -11.96 -54.65
C ASN A 443 7.52 -12.25 -53.55
N ASN A 444 7.31 -13.51 -53.16
CA ASN A 444 6.28 -13.95 -52.22
C ASN A 444 6.74 -13.91 -50.74
N ARG A 445 6.90 -12.69 -50.20
CA ARG A 445 7.37 -12.44 -48.82
C ARG A 445 6.36 -12.79 -47.70
N THR A 446 5.35 -13.64 -47.96
CA THR A 446 4.20 -13.87 -47.06
C THR A 446 4.58 -14.36 -45.66
N SER A 447 5.50 -15.33 -45.56
CA SER A 447 5.96 -15.91 -44.28
C SER A 447 6.75 -14.90 -43.43
N ALA A 448 7.65 -14.16 -44.07
CA ALA A 448 8.44 -13.11 -43.43
C ALA A 448 7.55 -11.93 -43.01
N GLN A 449 6.56 -11.55 -43.83
CA GLN A 449 5.58 -10.52 -43.48
C GLN A 449 4.71 -10.95 -42.28
N GLN A 450 4.23 -12.18 -42.25
CA GLN A 450 3.49 -12.71 -41.09
C GLN A 450 4.36 -12.70 -39.82
N THR A 451 5.65 -12.97 -39.94
CA THR A 451 6.61 -12.91 -38.81
C THR A 451 6.81 -11.46 -38.32
N LEU A 452 6.93 -10.50 -39.24
CA LEU A 452 7.01 -9.07 -38.94
C LEU A 452 5.74 -8.53 -38.27
N ASP A 453 4.56 -8.88 -38.79
CA ASP A 453 3.28 -8.48 -38.21
C ASP A 453 3.03 -9.12 -36.83
N ASN A 454 3.43 -10.39 -36.63
CA ASN A 454 3.40 -11.02 -35.31
C ASN A 454 4.30 -10.29 -34.29
N ALA A 455 5.55 -9.98 -34.66
CA ALA A 455 6.47 -9.27 -33.78
C ALA A 455 6.00 -7.83 -33.48
N LYS A 456 5.39 -7.16 -34.46
CA LYS A 456 4.76 -5.85 -34.30
C LYS A 456 3.57 -5.88 -33.35
N ASN A 457 2.70 -6.89 -33.46
CA ASN A 457 1.59 -7.10 -32.54
C ASN A 457 2.07 -7.37 -31.11
N ALA A 458 3.17 -8.12 -30.95
CA ALA A 458 3.79 -8.32 -29.63
C ALA A 458 4.28 -7.00 -29.02
N VAL A 459 4.92 -6.11 -29.80
CA VAL A 459 5.29 -4.76 -29.31
C VAL A 459 4.07 -4.00 -28.83
N THR A 460 2.98 -3.97 -29.60
CA THR A 460 1.74 -3.28 -29.19
C THR A 460 1.15 -3.87 -27.92
N GLN A 461 1.11 -5.20 -27.78
CA GLN A 461 0.60 -5.87 -26.58
C GLN A 461 1.44 -5.55 -25.33
N SER A 462 2.77 -5.52 -25.43
CA SER A 462 3.64 -5.15 -24.31
C SER A 462 3.58 -3.65 -23.97
N GLU A 463 3.39 -2.77 -24.97
CA GLU A 463 3.16 -1.34 -24.72
C GLU A 463 1.79 -1.09 -24.06
N GLU A 464 0.78 -1.90 -24.35
CA GLU A 464 -0.50 -1.88 -23.66
C GLU A 464 -0.43 -2.44 -22.23
N SER A 465 0.29 -3.54 -21.98
CA SER A 465 0.46 -4.07 -20.61
C SER A 465 1.20 -3.08 -19.71
N LEU A 466 2.35 -2.55 -20.17
CA LEU A 466 3.11 -1.50 -19.49
C LEU A 466 2.22 -0.30 -19.13
N ARG A 467 1.40 0.17 -20.08
CA ARG A 467 0.45 1.27 -19.86
C ARG A 467 -0.59 0.90 -18.80
N THR A 468 -1.10 -0.34 -18.76
CA THR A 468 -2.05 -0.76 -17.71
C THR A 468 -1.40 -0.86 -16.32
N ALA A 469 -0.16 -1.34 -16.23
CA ALA A 469 0.59 -1.37 -14.97
C ALA A 469 0.90 0.06 -14.46
N GLN A 470 1.25 0.99 -15.35
CA GLN A 470 1.43 2.40 -15.02
C GLN A 470 0.14 3.06 -14.52
N LEU A 471 -1.00 2.79 -15.17
CA LEU A 471 -2.31 3.31 -14.72
C LEU A 471 -2.77 2.68 -13.40
N GLN A 472 -2.44 1.41 -13.14
CA GLN A 472 -2.71 0.78 -11.84
C GLN A 472 -1.90 1.44 -10.73
N LEU A 473 -0.58 1.62 -10.94
CA LEU A 473 0.29 2.36 -10.02
C LEU A 473 -0.18 3.81 -9.79
N GLU A 474 -0.74 4.48 -10.80
CA GLU A 474 -1.31 5.83 -10.64
C GLU A 474 -2.61 5.82 -9.82
N ASN A 475 -3.52 4.86 -10.07
CA ASN A 475 -4.72 4.68 -9.25
C ASN A 475 -4.38 4.37 -7.79
N ASP A 476 -3.46 3.44 -7.55
CA ASP A 476 -3.07 3.02 -6.21
C ASP A 476 -2.22 4.08 -5.48
N GLN A 477 -1.65 5.06 -6.18
CA GLN A 477 -1.05 6.25 -5.57
C GLN A 477 -2.05 7.37 -5.26
N GLN A 478 -3.31 7.31 -5.73
CA GLN A 478 -4.31 8.31 -5.37
C GLN A 478 -4.83 8.04 -3.95
N PRO A 479 -4.65 8.97 -2.99
CA PRO A 479 -5.23 8.82 -1.66
C PRO A 479 -6.75 8.88 -1.73
N ALA A 480 -7.43 8.29 -0.75
CA ALA A 480 -8.89 8.33 -0.68
C ALA A 480 -9.42 9.76 -0.79
N THR A 481 -10.48 9.96 -1.57
CA THR A 481 -10.97 11.31 -1.86
C THR A 481 -11.39 12.01 -0.57
N LYS A 482 -11.28 13.35 -0.51
CA LYS A 482 -11.74 14.11 0.65
C LYS A 482 -13.22 13.91 0.99
N ALA A 483 -14.03 13.49 0.02
CA ALA A 483 -15.44 13.12 0.25
C ALA A 483 -15.58 11.73 0.89
N THR A 484 -14.68 10.80 0.58
CA THR A 484 -14.56 9.49 1.25
C THR A 484 -14.16 9.70 2.70
N ILE A 485 -13.02 10.36 2.95
CA ILE A 485 -12.49 10.62 4.30
C ILE A 485 -13.53 11.34 5.16
N ALA A 486 -14.20 12.38 4.65
CA ALA A 486 -15.26 13.08 5.38
C ALA A 486 -16.50 12.21 5.68
N SER A 487 -16.79 11.20 4.86
CA SER A 487 -17.85 10.21 5.13
C SER A 487 -17.46 9.23 6.23
N ASP A 488 -16.18 8.91 6.35
CA ASP A 488 -15.65 8.03 7.40
C ASP A 488 -15.44 8.78 8.73
N GLU A 489 -14.99 10.03 8.70
CA GLU A 489 -15.05 10.97 9.84
C GLU A 489 -16.48 11.10 10.39
N ALA A 490 -17.47 11.25 9.50
CA ALA A 490 -18.88 11.30 9.88
C ALA A 490 -19.39 9.97 10.46
N SER A 491 -18.88 8.83 9.97
CA SER A 491 -19.22 7.49 10.48
C SER A 491 -18.62 7.26 11.87
N VAL A 492 -17.36 7.65 12.09
CA VAL A 492 -16.72 7.69 13.42
C VAL A 492 -17.51 8.58 14.37
N THR A 493 -17.92 9.78 13.93
CA THR A 493 -18.72 10.71 14.72
C THR A 493 -20.08 10.11 15.10
N ASN A 494 -20.73 9.38 14.19
CA ASN A 494 -21.98 8.67 14.47
C ASN A 494 -21.79 7.59 15.55
N ALA A 495 -20.77 6.74 15.40
CA ALA A 495 -20.45 5.70 16.37
C ALA A 495 -20.04 6.24 17.76
N GLN A 496 -19.36 7.39 17.82
CA GLN A 496 -19.10 8.10 19.07
C GLN A 496 -20.42 8.53 19.76
N GLY A 497 -21.39 9.06 18.99
CA GLY A 497 -22.72 9.41 19.50
C GLY A 497 -23.54 8.21 19.99
N GLN A 498 -23.45 7.08 19.28
CA GLN A 498 -24.03 5.80 19.74
C GLN A 498 -23.40 5.36 21.07
N LEU A 499 -22.07 5.41 21.18
CA LEU A 499 -21.34 5.02 22.40
C LEU A 499 -21.63 5.95 23.58
N GLN A 500 -21.79 7.25 23.35
CA GLN A 500 -22.22 8.19 24.38
C GLN A 500 -23.64 7.89 24.87
N THR A 501 -24.57 7.58 23.96
CA THR A 501 -25.95 7.22 24.28
C THR A 501 -26.01 5.92 25.08
N ALA A 502 -25.28 4.89 24.64
CA ALA A 502 -25.20 3.61 25.36
C ALA A 502 -24.61 3.77 26.77
N LYS A 503 -23.59 4.62 26.94
CA LYS A 503 -23.00 4.94 28.26
C LYS A 503 -23.96 5.70 29.18
N ALA A 504 -24.77 6.61 28.63
CA ALA A 504 -25.81 7.29 29.40
C ALA A 504 -26.89 6.30 29.88
N ASN A 505 -27.34 5.40 29.00
CA ASN A 505 -28.30 4.35 29.37
C ASN A 505 -27.73 3.40 30.42
N LEU A 506 -26.44 3.04 30.31
CA LEU A 506 -25.74 2.24 31.34
C LEU A 506 -25.72 2.96 32.70
N GLN A 507 -25.41 4.26 32.72
CA GLN A 507 -25.43 5.03 33.96
C GLN A 507 -26.83 5.07 34.59
N SER A 508 -27.89 5.21 33.80
CA SER A 508 -29.28 5.15 34.29
C SER A 508 -29.64 3.78 34.89
N ALA A 509 -29.23 2.68 34.22
CA ALA A 509 -29.46 1.32 34.73
C ALA A 509 -28.66 1.02 36.02
N GLU A 510 -27.43 1.53 36.14
CA GLU A 510 -26.63 1.43 37.36
C GLU A 510 -27.21 2.29 38.51
N GLN A 511 -27.90 3.39 38.20
CA GLN A 511 -28.64 4.16 39.20
C GLN A 511 -29.89 3.41 39.68
N ALA A 512 -30.70 2.87 38.76
CA ALA A 512 -31.90 2.09 39.09
C ALA A 512 -31.59 0.85 39.96
N GLU A 513 -30.54 0.09 39.63
CA GLU A 513 -30.07 -1.04 40.45
C GLU A 513 -29.72 -0.60 41.89
N SER A 514 -29.07 0.55 42.03
CA SER A 514 -28.66 1.07 43.34
C SER A 514 -29.83 1.51 44.23
N GLU A 515 -30.95 1.96 43.65
CA GLU A 515 -32.15 2.40 44.37
C GLU A 515 -32.97 1.23 44.95
N THR A 516 -32.74 0.00 44.49
CA THR A 516 -33.36 -1.23 45.04
C THR A 516 -32.92 -1.59 46.48
N ILE A 517 -31.94 -0.87 47.04
CA ILE A 517 -31.27 -1.21 48.32
C ILE A 517 -31.44 -0.09 49.36
N LEU A 518 -32.38 -0.26 50.29
CA LEU A 518 -32.59 0.69 51.39
C LEU A 518 -31.48 0.57 52.45
N ARG A 519 -30.84 1.69 52.79
CA ARG A 519 -29.70 1.78 53.72
C ARG A 519 -29.93 2.81 54.82
N ALA A 520 -29.31 2.60 55.99
CA ALA A 520 -29.34 3.58 57.08
C ALA A 520 -28.47 4.81 56.77
N PRO A 521 -28.96 6.05 56.96
CA PRO A 521 -28.14 7.26 56.81
C PRO A 521 -27.29 7.55 58.06
N ILE A 522 -27.75 7.12 59.25
CA ILE A 522 -27.11 7.36 60.55
C ILE A 522 -27.11 6.09 61.41
N ASP A 523 -26.39 6.15 62.53
CA ASP A 523 -26.53 5.19 63.62
C ASP A 523 -27.83 5.44 64.40
N GLY A 524 -28.49 4.39 64.89
CA GLY A 524 -29.71 4.53 65.70
C GLY A 524 -30.33 3.19 66.10
N VAL A 525 -31.58 3.19 66.57
CA VAL A 525 -32.41 2.00 66.77
C VAL A 525 -33.70 2.07 65.96
N ILE A 526 -34.07 0.97 65.33
CA ILE A 526 -35.29 0.82 64.53
C ILE A 526 -36.51 0.90 65.46
N THR A 527 -37.31 1.95 65.37
CA THR A 527 -38.57 2.10 66.14
C THR A 527 -39.77 1.50 65.45
N ALA A 528 -39.77 1.42 64.12
CA ALA A 528 -40.80 0.73 63.34
C ALA A 528 -40.22 0.12 62.06
N VAL A 529 -40.79 -1.00 61.64
CA VAL A 529 -40.69 -1.55 60.28
C VAL A 529 -42.13 -1.68 59.81
N ASN A 530 -42.49 -0.97 58.74
CA ASN A 530 -43.88 -0.66 58.38
C ASN A 530 -44.35 -1.35 57.09
N GLY A 531 -43.69 -2.45 56.70
CA GLY A 531 -44.11 -3.32 55.61
C GLY A 531 -43.41 -4.68 55.66
N GLU A 532 -43.95 -5.64 54.93
CA GLU A 532 -43.52 -7.05 54.99
C GLU A 532 -42.76 -7.53 53.73
N ILE A 533 -42.17 -8.73 53.81
CA ILE A 533 -41.51 -9.37 52.66
C ILE A 533 -42.59 -9.82 51.67
N GLY A 534 -42.49 -9.34 50.42
CA GLY A 534 -43.50 -9.52 49.37
C GLY A 534 -44.42 -8.32 49.14
N GLU A 535 -44.33 -7.28 49.98
CA GLU A 535 -45.16 -6.06 49.87
C GLU A 535 -44.47 -4.97 49.02
N LEU A 536 -45.26 -4.07 48.42
CA LEU A 536 -44.75 -2.93 47.65
C LEU A 536 -44.40 -1.75 48.60
N PRO A 537 -43.17 -1.22 48.57
CA PRO A 537 -42.76 -0.14 49.47
C PRO A 537 -43.35 1.21 49.03
N GLY A 538 -44.50 1.59 49.57
CA GLY A 538 -45.09 2.91 49.32
C GLY A 538 -46.51 3.07 49.87
N GLU A 539 -47.30 2.00 49.88
CA GLU A 539 -48.61 1.96 50.54
C GLU A 539 -48.47 1.31 51.92
N GLY A 540 -48.93 1.99 52.98
CA GLY A 540 -48.82 1.50 54.34
C GLY A 540 -49.72 0.29 54.58
N GLY A 541 -49.11 -0.87 54.87
CA GLY A 541 -49.77 -2.17 54.85
C GLY A 541 -50.96 -2.33 55.82
N SER A 542 -52.19 -2.23 55.28
CA SER A 542 -53.41 -2.81 55.87
C SER A 542 -54.58 -2.82 54.87
N SER A 543 -54.74 -3.92 54.16
CA SER A 543 -55.92 -4.16 53.29
C SER A 543 -57.18 -4.43 54.11
N ALA A 544 -57.83 -3.38 54.61
CA ALA A 544 -59.08 -3.46 55.39
C ALA A 544 -60.07 -2.32 55.08
N SER A 545 -60.94 -2.55 54.10
CA SER A 545 -62.29 -1.96 53.95
C SER A 545 -62.51 -0.48 54.36
N ALA A 546 -62.22 0.43 53.44
CA ALA A 546 -62.99 1.67 53.15
C ALA A 546 -63.69 2.42 54.32
N SER A 547 -63.05 3.46 54.84
CA SER A 547 -63.74 4.65 55.35
C SER A 547 -62.92 5.92 55.16
N THR A 548 -63.47 6.95 54.53
CA THR A 548 -62.81 8.24 54.33
C THR A 548 -62.69 9.02 55.64
N SER A 549 -61.47 9.33 56.07
CA SER A 549 -61.17 10.43 56.99
C SER A 549 -59.72 10.87 56.80
N ALA A 550 -59.54 12.05 56.21
CA ALA A 550 -58.22 12.66 56.08
C ALA A 550 -57.86 13.37 57.39
N SER A 551 -57.09 12.68 58.23
CA SER A 551 -56.31 13.31 59.30
C SER A 551 -54.84 13.34 58.91
N SER A 552 -54.12 14.40 59.29
CA SER A 552 -52.72 14.60 58.91
C SER A 552 -51.78 13.71 59.74
N GLY A 553 -51.70 12.43 59.38
CA GLY A 553 -50.67 11.52 59.87
C GLY A 553 -49.34 11.75 59.15
N THR A 554 -48.24 11.87 59.90
CA THR A 554 -46.88 11.87 59.39
C THR A 554 -46.66 10.66 58.47
N SER A 555 -46.01 10.85 57.32
CA SER A 555 -45.70 9.76 56.38
C SER A 555 -44.77 8.73 57.03
N SER A 556 -45.38 7.63 57.49
CA SER A 556 -44.68 6.50 58.09
C SER A 556 -43.86 5.79 57.01
N GLY A 557 -42.57 6.08 56.98
CA GLY A 557 -41.64 5.46 56.04
C GLY A 557 -41.51 3.96 56.31
N PHE A 558 -41.08 3.22 55.29
CA PHE A 558 -40.91 1.76 55.35
C PHE A 558 -40.13 1.31 56.60
N ILE A 559 -39.14 2.10 57.04
CA ILE A 559 -38.44 1.94 58.32
C ILE A 559 -38.37 3.28 59.06
N GLN A 560 -38.70 3.28 60.36
CA GLN A 560 -38.45 4.42 61.25
C GLN A 560 -37.24 4.15 62.14
N LEU A 561 -36.44 5.19 62.37
CA LEU A 561 -35.14 5.12 63.08
C LEU A 561 -35.10 6.21 64.15
N GLN A 562 -34.76 5.85 65.39
CA GLN A 562 -34.76 6.73 66.56
C GLN A 562 -33.33 6.87 67.11
N ASP A 563 -32.96 8.08 67.55
CA ASP A 563 -31.73 8.31 68.31
C ASP A 563 -31.91 7.83 69.76
N LEU A 564 -30.87 7.23 70.34
CA LEU A 564 -30.86 6.66 71.69
C LEU A 564 -29.79 7.28 72.62
N ASN A 565 -29.33 8.50 72.35
CA ASN A 565 -28.46 9.23 73.27
C ASN A 565 -29.19 9.67 74.57
N ALA A 566 -29.45 8.71 75.46
CA ALA A 566 -30.09 8.88 76.77
C ALA A 566 -29.26 9.68 77.80
N LYS A 567 -28.26 10.44 77.34
CA LYS A 567 -27.50 11.44 78.10
C LYS A 567 -28.11 12.82 77.95
N ASP A 568 -28.75 13.07 76.81
CA ASP A 568 -29.26 14.38 76.40
C ASP A 568 -30.73 14.47 76.84
N LEU A 569 -30.94 14.49 78.16
CA LEU A 569 -32.24 14.79 78.77
C LEU A 569 -32.36 16.29 79.02
N GLU A 570 -33.53 16.82 78.71
CA GLU A 570 -33.89 18.22 78.90
C GLU A 570 -34.96 18.34 80.00
N VAL A 571 -35.03 19.52 80.63
CA VAL A 571 -35.96 19.85 81.71
C VAL A 571 -36.64 21.18 81.40
N ASP A 572 -37.95 21.15 81.28
CA ASP A 572 -38.79 22.29 80.94
C ASP A 572 -39.25 22.96 82.24
N LEU A 573 -38.70 24.14 82.54
CA LEU A 573 -38.91 24.89 83.78
C LEU A 573 -39.95 26.01 83.61
N GLU A 574 -40.85 26.17 84.58
CA GLU A 574 -41.86 27.23 84.63
C GLU A 574 -41.35 28.44 85.44
N VAL A 575 -41.12 29.58 84.80
CA VAL A 575 -40.60 30.79 85.45
C VAL A 575 -41.60 31.95 85.39
N SER A 576 -41.81 32.66 86.50
CA SER A 576 -42.67 33.86 86.55
C SER A 576 -42.21 34.96 85.57
N GLU A 577 -43.17 35.65 84.95
CA GLU A 577 -42.94 36.90 84.19
C GLU A 577 -42.12 37.95 84.97
N SER A 578 -42.24 38.01 86.29
CA SER A 578 -41.47 38.92 87.15
C SER A 578 -39.97 38.59 87.27
N GLN A 579 -39.57 37.40 86.81
CA GLN A 579 -38.26 36.80 87.03
C GLN A 579 -37.52 36.45 85.73
N ILE A 580 -38.25 36.21 84.64
CA ILE A 580 -37.67 35.80 83.33
C ILE A 580 -36.63 36.81 82.79
N GLY A 581 -36.77 38.11 83.12
CA GLY A 581 -35.85 39.16 82.67
C GLY A 581 -34.40 39.03 83.17
N SER A 582 -34.16 38.25 84.23
CA SER A 582 -32.82 37.96 84.76
C SER A 582 -32.22 36.64 84.23
N ILE A 583 -32.95 35.90 83.38
CA ILE A 583 -32.57 34.57 82.93
C ILE A 583 -31.92 34.60 81.54
N GLN A 584 -30.84 33.84 81.36
CA GLN A 584 -30.08 33.75 80.11
C GLN A 584 -29.61 32.33 79.82
N VAL A 585 -29.59 31.97 78.53
CA VAL A 585 -29.03 30.71 78.02
C VAL A 585 -27.57 30.58 78.48
N GLY A 586 -27.21 29.41 79.01
CA GLY A 586 -25.90 29.12 79.59
C GLY A 586 -25.75 29.44 81.09
N GLN A 587 -26.75 30.03 81.77
CA GLN A 587 -26.76 30.09 83.24
C GLN A 587 -26.81 28.68 83.85
N LYS A 588 -26.21 28.55 85.04
CA LYS A 588 -26.15 27.28 85.78
C LYS A 588 -27.43 27.05 86.57
N VAL A 589 -27.91 25.82 86.52
CA VAL A 589 -29.11 25.38 87.24
C VAL A 589 -28.76 24.17 88.11
N SER A 590 -29.22 24.20 89.36
CA SER A 590 -29.11 23.08 90.31
C SER A 590 -30.49 22.49 90.55
N PHE A 591 -30.69 21.21 90.23
CA PHE A 591 -31.97 20.52 90.32
C PHE A 591 -32.02 19.58 91.53
N THR A 592 -33.16 19.53 92.21
CA THR A 592 -33.50 18.56 93.24
C THR A 592 -34.88 17.96 92.94
N VAL A 593 -34.96 16.63 92.89
CA VAL A 593 -36.22 15.91 92.66
C VAL A 593 -36.76 15.35 93.99
N PRO A 594 -38.08 15.42 94.28
CA PRO A 594 -38.65 14.90 95.53
C PRO A 594 -38.39 13.41 95.78
N ALA A 595 -38.10 12.63 94.73
CA ALA A 595 -37.71 11.22 94.83
C ALA A 595 -36.31 11.02 95.44
N TYR A 596 -35.40 11.99 95.30
CA TYR A 596 -34.00 11.92 95.73
C TYR A 596 -33.60 13.20 96.49
N PRO A 597 -34.21 13.50 97.65
CA PRO A 597 -34.08 14.79 98.34
C PRO A 597 -32.67 15.09 98.90
N ASN A 598 -31.77 14.10 98.90
CA ASN A 598 -30.37 14.23 99.31
C ASN A 598 -29.41 14.31 98.10
N SER A 599 -29.91 14.63 96.90
CA SER A 599 -29.12 14.60 95.66
C SER A 599 -29.45 15.77 94.75
N THR A 600 -28.42 16.56 94.44
CA THR A 600 -28.51 17.71 93.54
C THR A 600 -27.86 17.36 92.20
N TYR A 601 -28.59 17.58 91.12
CA TYR A 601 -28.13 17.38 89.74
C TYR A 601 -27.76 18.75 89.15
N ASN A 602 -26.76 18.80 88.27
CA ASN A 602 -26.31 20.05 87.65
C ASN A 602 -26.81 20.12 86.20
N GLY A 603 -26.97 21.34 85.70
CA GLY A 603 -27.35 21.56 84.31
C GLY A 603 -27.20 23.02 83.86
N THR A 604 -27.55 23.25 82.60
CA THR A 604 -27.44 24.56 81.94
C THR A 604 -28.63 24.81 81.03
N ILE A 605 -29.15 26.04 81.08
CA ILE A 605 -30.25 26.49 80.22
C ILE A 605 -29.80 26.44 78.76
N THR A 606 -30.50 25.68 77.92
CA THR A 606 -30.27 25.57 76.48
C THR A 606 -31.17 26.52 75.70
N GLN A 607 -32.41 26.72 76.13
CA GLN A 607 -33.38 27.56 75.44
C GLN A 607 -34.33 28.27 76.40
N VAL A 608 -34.73 29.49 76.05
CA VAL A 608 -35.81 30.24 76.71
C VAL A 608 -36.89 30.46 75.65
N TYR A 609 -38.10 29.96 75.86
CA TYR A 609 -39.20 30.18 74.92
C TYR A 609 -39.74 31.62 75.07
N PRO A 610 -39.95 32.36 73.97
CA PRO A 610 -40.45 33.74 74.01
C PRO A 610 -41.98 33.84 74.20
N THR A 611 -42.68 32.71 74.27
CA THR A 611 -44.13 32.61 74.39
C THR A 611 -44.54 32.20 75.80
N PRO A 612 -45.23 33.07 76.57
CA PRO A 612 -45.69 32.70 77.90
C PRO A 612 -46.93 31.81 77.89
N THR A 613 -47.11 31.06 78.97
CA THR A 613 -48.32 30.32 79.32
C THR A 613 -48.99 30.97 80.54
N THR A 614 -50.31 31.07 80.55
CA THR A 614 -51.07 31.65 81.66
C THR A 614 -51.89 30.58 82.37
N THR A 615 -51.51 30.27 83.61
CA THR A 615 -52.15 29.27 84.46
C THR A 615 -52.62 29.94 85.74
N SER A 616 -53.93 29.84 86.05
CA SER A 616 -54.52 30.41 87.27
C SER A 616 -54.19 31.88 87.54
N ASP A 617 -54.33 32.73 86.51
CA ASP A 617 -54.04 34.18 86.51
C ASP A 617 -52.57 34.54 86.82
N VAL A 618 -51.63 33.61 86.65
CA VAL A 618 -50.18 33.85 86.69
C VAL A 618 -49.56 33.60 85.31
N THR A 619 -48.79 34.58 84.82
CA THR A 619 -47.97 34.45 83.61
C THR A 619 -46.66 33.71 83.91
N GLN A 620 -46.40 32.64 83.18
CA GLN A 620 -45.16 31.86 83.25
C GLN A 620 -44.48 31.78 81.87
N TYR A 621 -43.18 31.60 81.84
CA TYR A 621 -42.36 31.36 80.66
C TYR A 621 -41.65 30.02 80.78
N GLU A 622 -41.57 29.28 79.68
CA GLU A 622 -40.97 27.96 79.59
C GLU A 622 -39.47 28.06 79.28
N VAL A 623 -38.64 27.45 80.13
CA VAL A 623 -37.17 27.52 80.05
C VAL A 623 -36.61 26.11 80.01
N VAL A 624 -36.07 25.70 78.86
CA VAL A 624 -35.46 24.39 78.67
C VAL A 624 -34.02 24.41 79.18
N ALA A 625 -33.70 23.44 80.04
CA ALA A 625 -32.35 23.24 80.56
C ALA A 625 -31.93 21.77 80.44
N THR A 626 -30.73 21.54 79.91
CA THR A 626 -30.06 20.23 79.98
C THR A 626 -29.83 19.82 81.43
N VAL A 627 -29.99 18.53 81.75
CA VAL A 627 -29.67 17.96 83.08
C VAL A 627 -28.69 16.79 82.98
N ASP A 628 -27.65 16.81 83.81
CA ASP A 628 -26.67 15.73 83.88
C ASP A 628 -27.27 14.46 84.50
N ASN A 629 -27.75 13.55 83.64
CA ASN A 629 -28.19 12.22 84.01
C ASN A 629 -27.09 11.14 83.87
N SER A 630 -25.80 11.50 84.07
CA SER A 630 -24.69 10.52 84.10
C SER A 630 -24.87 9.40 85.14
N SER A 631 -25.72 9.61 86.15
CA SER A 631 -26.13 8.60 87.13
C SER A 631 -27.20 7.60 86.63
N GLY A 632 -27.92 7.92 85.55
CA GLY A 632 -29.05 7.13 85.02
C GLY A 632 -30.30 7.09 85.92
N GLN A 633 -30.35 7.91 86.98
CA GLN A 633 -31.42 7.89 87.98
C GLN A 633 -32.65 8.71 87.56
N LEU A 634 -32.45 9.80 86.81
CA LEU A 634 -33.53 10.63 86.31
C LEU A 634 -34.26 9.92 85.16
N LYS A 635 -35.56 10.19 85.03
CA LYS A 635 -36.43 9.69 83.96
C LYS A 635 -37.35 10.80 83.45
N PRO A 636 -37.72 10.77 82.16
CA PRO A 636 -38.77 11.65 81.64
C PRO A 636 -40.06 11.58 82.48
N GLY A 637 -40.74 12.71 82.63
CA GLY A 637 -41.96 12.85 83.44
C GLY A 637 -41.75 12.96 84.96
N MET A 638 -40.51 12.96 85.46
CA MET A 638 -40.23 13.37 86.85
C MET A 638 -40.40 14.89 87.00
N THR A 639 -40.93 15.33 88.15
CA THR A 639 -40.90 16.75 88.54
C THR A 639 -39.61 17.09 89.29
N ALA A 640 -39.01 18.22 88.94
CA ALA A 640 -37.82 18.76 89.57
C ALA A 640 -38.09 20.16 90.11
N SER A 641 -37.58 20.47 91.30
CA SER A 641 -37.34 21.84 91.74
C SER A 641 -35.96 22.26 91.24
N ALA A 642 -35.81 23.50 90.82
CA ALA A 642 -34.61 24.01 90.18
C ALA A 642 -34.23 25.39 90.74
N VAL A 643 -32.95 25.55 91.07
CA VAL A 643 -32.36 26.79 91.55
C VAL A 643 -31.46 27.33 90.45
N ILE A 644 -31.90 28.40 89.79
CA ILE A 644 -31.18 29.09 88.71
C ILE A 644 -30.28 30.16 89.33
N GLN A 645 -28.98 30.15 89.02
CA GLN A 645 -28.03 31.17 89.47
C GLN A 645 -28.01 32.34 88.48
N THR A 646 -28.62 33.47 88.85
CA THR A 646 -28.75 34.64 87.96
C THR A 646 -27.54 35.57 88.03
N ALA A 647 -27.00 35.80 89.23
CA ALA A 647 -25.80 36.60 89.45
C ALA A 647 -24.96 36.07 90.62
N SER A 648 -23.65 36.33 90.61
CA SER A 648 -22.76 36.03 91.74
C SER A 648 -21.56 36.96 91.77
N VAL A 649 -21.22 37.50 92.94
CA VAL A 649 -20.04 38.36 93.14
C VAL A 649 -19.24 37.87 94.34
N THR A 650 -17.91 37.87 94.25
CA THR A 650 -17.02 37.26 95.24
C THR A 650 -15.90 38.21 95.68
N HIS A 651 -15.46 38.12 96.94
CA HIS A 651 -14.49 39.04 97.56
C HIS A 651 -14.93 40.51 97.51
N VAL A 652 -16.22 40.75 97.78
CA VAL A 652 -16.78 42.11 97.91
C VAL A 652 -16.92 42.51 99.36
N ILE A 653 -16.89 43.81 99.66
CA ILE A 653 -17.14 44.28 101.03
C ILE A 653 -18.60 44.02 101.35
N THR A 654 -18.91 43.29 102.42
CA THR A 654 -20.29 43.02 102.83
C THR A 654 -20.62 43.63 104.18
N VAL A 655 -21.87 44.05 104.32
CA VAL A 655 -22.48 44.43 105.60
C VAL A 655 -23.85 43.74 105.72
N PRO A 656 -24.29 43.37 106.93
CA PRO A 656 -25.66 42.93 107.14
C PRO A 656 -26.64 44.03 106.68
N ALA A 657 -27.66 43.67 105.90
CA ALA A 657 -28.60 44.63 105.31
C ALA A 657 -29.22 45.59 106.33
N ILE A 658 -29.42 45.11 107.57
CA ILE A 658 -29.96 45.84 108.71
C ILE A 658 -29.07 46.98 109.24
N ALA A 659 -27.78 47.02 108.89
CA ALA A 659 -26.86 48.09 109.30
C ALA A 659 -26.92 49.33 108.37
N LEU A 660 -27.56 49.21 107.19
CA LEU A 660 -27.82 50.32 106.29
C LEU A 660 -28.95 51.20 106.83
N HIS A 661 -28.69 52.50 106.90
CA HIS A 661 -29.64 53.50 107.33
C HIS A 661 -29.70 54.64 106.31
N GLN A 662 -30.91 55.03 105.93
CA GLN A 662 -31.17 56.10 104.97
C GLN A 662 -31.42 57.41 105.73
N ILE A 663 -30.62 58.45 105.48
CA ILE A 663 -30.77 59.78 106.09
C ILE A 663 -30.99 60.81 104.98
N GLY A 664 -32.24 61.21 104.81
CA GLY A 664 -32.67 61.98 103.63
C GLY A 664 -32.56 61.10 102.38
N SER A 665 -31.92 61.62 101.32
CA SER A 665 -31.71 60.90 100.06
C SER A 665 -30.34 60.19 99.97
N VAL A 666 -29.72 59.87 101.11
CA VAL A 666 -28.39 59.26 101.16
C VAL A 666 -28.38 58.07 102.12
N GLU A 667 -27.89 56.94 101.63
CA GLU A 667 -27.70 55.71 102.40
C GLU A 667 -26.29 55.66 102.99
N GLY A 668 -26.16 55.02 104.15
CA GLY A 668 -24.92 55.00 104.91
C GLY A 668 -25.04 54.11 106.14
N VAL A 669 -23.94 54.01 106.87
CA VAL A 669 -23.85 53.27 108.14
C VAL A 669 -23.23 54.15 109.22
N PHE A 670 -23.42 53.80 110.50
CA PHE A 670 -22.78 54.52 111.59
C PHE A 670 -21.44 53.87 111.96
N VAL A 671 -20.34 54.53 111.60
CA VAL A 671 -18.96 54.09 111.87
C VAL A 671 -18.52 54.57 113.26
N GLU A 672 -17.82 53.70 114.00
CA GLU A 672 -17.16 54.03 115.27
C GLU A 672 -15.87 54.83 115.01
N GLY A 673 -15.82 56.09 115.44
CA GLY A 673 -14.66 56.96 115.30
C GLY A 673 -14.96 58.45 115.43
N LYS A 674 -13.92 59.28 115.58
CA LYS A 674 -14.03 60.73 115.39
C LYS A 674 -13.90 61.06 113.90
N ARG A 675 -14.97 61.61 113.33
CA ARG A 675 -15.03 62.09 111.95
C ARG A 675 -13.80 62.98 111.62
N PRO A 676 -12.98 62.65 110.61
CA PRO A 676 -11.75 63.38 110.33
C PRO A 676 -12.04 64.81 109.82
N SER A 677 -11.36 65.80 110.40
CA SER A 677 -11.48 67.22 110.02
C SER A 677 -10.63 67.52 108.78
N GLY A 678 -11.26 67.96 107.69
CA GLY A 678 -10.58 68.24 106.42
C GLY A 678 -9.62 69.43 106.47
N THR A 679 -8.45 69.29 105.84
CA THR A 679 -7.46 70.37 105.67
C THR A 679 -7.71 71.13 104.36
N ALA A 680 -7.70 72.47 104.40
CA ALA A 680 -7.98 73.31 103.24
C ALA A 680 -6.71 73.98 102.67
N VAL A 681 -6.45 73.69 101.38
CA VAL A 681 -5.83 74.54 100.34
C VAL A 681 -4.66 75.48 100.73
N THR A 682 -3.49 75.24 100.11
CA THR A 682 -2.53 76.31 99.78
C THR A 682 -2.05 76.18 98.33
N SER A 683 -2.13 77.26 97.56
CA SER A 683 -1.70 77.32 96.16
C SER A 683 -0.63 78.41 95.94
N ALA A 684 0.61 78.00 95.68
CA ALA A 684 1.68 78.83 95.13
C ALA A 684 2.74 77.94 94.48
N GLY A 685 3.15 78.21 93.24
CA GLY A 685 3.98 77.30 92.44
C GLY A 685 5.39 77.81 92.11
N LYS A 686 6.22 76.90 91.61
CA LYS A 686 7.48 77.13 90.87
C LYS A 686 7.57 76.10 89.74
N THR A 687 7.35 76.48 88.48
CA THR A 687 8.30 77.06 87.49
C THR A 687 9.24 76.02 86.86
N GLY A 688 9.21 75.95 85.52
CA GLY A 688 9.89 74.94 84.70
C GLY A 688 8.93 73.81 84.28
N GLY A 689 8.95 73.31 83.04
CA GLY A 689 9.72 73.72 81.86
C GLY A 689 9.34 72.84 80.66
N SER A 690 9.44 73.36 79.43
CA SER A 690 9.00 72.67 78.22
C SER A 690 9.78 71.39 77.90
N VAL A 691 9.12 70.36 77.35
CA VAL A 691 9.54 69.58 76.17
C VAL A 691 8.48 68.54 75.74
N HIS A 692 8.41 68.30 74.43
CA HIS A 692 7.78 67.23 73.63
C HIS A 692 7.49 65.88 74.35
N GLY A 693 6.52 65.03 73.95
CA GLY A 693 5.65 65.03 72.78
C GLY A 693 5.61 63.66 72.05
N ASN A 694 4.46 63.33 71.45
CA ASN A 694 4.24 62.27 70.42
C ASN A 694 4.38 60.76 70.77
N GLY A 695 3.27 60.02 70.63
CA GLY A 695 3.24 58.68 70.02
C GLY A 695 3.18 57.43 70.93
N THR A 696 2.80 56.24 70.42
CA THR A 696 2.12 55.91 69.13
C THR A 696 1.60 54.45 69.10
N TRP A 697 0.34 54.27 68.69
CA TRP A 697 -0.21 53.19 67.82
C TRP A 697 -0.07 51.65 68.10
N LYS A 698 -1.24 50.99 67.98
CA LYS A 698 -1.56 49.73 67.25
C LYS A 698 -1.28 48.34 67.86
N SER A 699 -2.39 47.65 68.14
CA SER A 699 -2.72 46.34 67.54
C SER A 699 -3.75 46.62 66.42
N ASN A 700 -3.76 46.09 65.20
CA ASN A 700 -3.17 44.89 64.56
C ASN A 700 -3.84 43.57 65.00
N GLY A 701 -4.51 42.80 64.14
CA GLY A 701 -4.86 43.09 62.74
C GLY A 701 -5.88 42.09 62.17
N THR A 702 -6.61 42.49 61.13
CA THR A 702 -7.59 41.67 60.39
C THR A 702 -7.06 41.34 59.00
N SER A 703 -7.35 40.16 58.45
CA SER A 703 -7.04 39.83 57.05
C SER A 703 -8.07 38.89 56.41
N ASN A 704 -8.44 39.20 55.15
CA ASN A 704 -9.08 38.35 54.13
C ASN A 704 -10.48 37.77 54.47
N GLY A 705 -11.60 38.08 53.80
CA GLY A 705 -11.88 39.07 52.75
C GLY A 705 -11.65 38.60 51.31
N TRP A 706 -12.61 38.87 50.40
CA TRP A 706 -12.43 39.19 48.96
C TRP A 706 -13.65 40.02 48.47
N ARG A 707 -13.61 40.57 47.24
CA ARG A 707 -14.48 41.68 46.75
C ARG A 707 -15.07 41.36 45.36
N PRO A 708 -16.16 42.02 44.92
CA PRO A 708 -16.03 43.24 44.07
C PRO A 708 -17.11 44.33 44.37
N SER A 709 -16.81 45.62 44.50
CA SER A 709 -16.51 46.63 43.45
C SER A 709 -17.72 47.28 42.74
N SER A 710 -18.05 48.51 43.13
CA SER A 710 -18.42 49.60 42.20
C SER A 710 -18.03 50.97 42.79
N LYS A 711 -18.03 52.04 41.97
CA LYS A 711 -17.52 53.38 42.33
C LYS A 711 -18.65 54.39 42.55
N GLY A 712 -18.46 55.36 43.44
CA GLY A 712 -19.29 56.56 43.56
C GLY A 712 -18.67 57.57 44.55
N THR A 713 -18.46 58.82 44.14
CA THR A 713 -17.63 59.78 44.89
C THR A 713 -18.32 61.14 45.03
N GLY A 714 -18.60 61.56 46.27
CA GLY A 714 -19.09 62.91 46.62
C GLY A 714 -20.53 63.20 46.19
N ILE A 715 -21.12 64.35 46.56
CA ILE A 715 -20.64 65.44 47.44
C ILE A 715 -21.85 66.13 48.10
N THR A 716 -21.62 66.94 49.15
CA THR A 716 -22.52 67.99 49.70
C THR A 716 -24.01 67.62 49.91
N GLY A 717 -24.54 67.51 51.14
CA GLY A 717 -24.34 68.43 52.27
C GLY A 717 -25.53 69.39 52.37
N GLY A 718 -26.58 68.98 53.11
CA GLY A 718 -27.88 69.66 53.17
C GLY A 718 -28.45 69.75 54.60
N THR A 719 -28.06 70.82 55.28
CA THR A 719 -28.61 71.42 56.51
C THR A 719 -30.12 71.13 56.74
N SER A 720 -30.49 70.48 57.86
CA SER A 720 -30.88 71.08 59.16
C SER A 720 -32.41 71.15 59.37
N GLY A 721 -32.90 70.60 60.48
CA GLY A 721 -34.34 70.53 60.75
C GLY A 721 -34.73 70.41 62.23
N SER A 722 -34.87 71.56 62.90
CA SER A 722 -35.68 71.79 64.11
C SER A 722 -35.61 70.76 65.25
N ALA A 723 -34.52 70.79 66.04
CA ALA A 723 -34.60 70.39 67.44
C ALA A 723 -35.15 71.58 68.27
N GLY A 724 -36.35 71.44 68.82
CA GLY A 724 -36.99 72.45 69.69
C GLY A 724 -38.53 72.35 69.66
N GLY A 725 -39.23 72.43 70.79
CA GLY A 725 -38.73 72.50 72.16
C GLY A 725 -39.82 72.85 73.18
N ALA A 726 -39.44 72.87 74.46
CA ALA A 726 -40.29 73.21 75.62
C ALA A 726 -41.43 72.19 75.90
N THR A 727 -42.10 72.16 77.05
CA THR A 727 -42.10 73.13 78.17
C THR A 727 -42.32 72.45 79.53
N ALA A 728 -41.73 73.01 80.59
CA ALA A 728 -42.11 72.86 82.01
C ALA A 728 -41.92 71.46 82.66
N THR A 729 -41.75 71.33 83.99
CA THR A 729 -41.74 72.35 85.06
C THR A 729 -40.69 72.03 86.14
N ASN A 730 -40.30 73.03 86.93
CA ASN A 730 -39.53 72.84 88.16
C ASN A 730 -40.26 71.93 89.17
N THR A 731 -39.51 71.02 89.79
CA THR A 731 -39.21 71.05 91.24
C THR A 731 -37.83 70.41 91.41
N SER A 732 -36.76 71.05 91.90
CA SER A 732 -36.53 71.84 93.13
C SER A 732 -36.71 71.02 94.41
N SER A 733 -35.77 70.98 95.36
CA SER A 733 -34.42 71.57 95.41
C SER A 733 -33.68 71.11 96.67
N ALA A 734 -32.36 71.36 96.71
CA ALA A 734 -31.56 71.68 97.91
C ALA A 734 -31.70 70.84 99.20
N TRP A 735 -30.63 70.08 99.50
CA TRP A 735 -30.01 70.15 100.83
C TRP A 735 -28.47 70.02 100.72
N ALA A 736 -27.65 71.02 101.09
CA ALA A 736 -27.99 72.43 101.32
C ALA A 736 -26.75 73.33 101.22
N ALA A 737 -26.94 74.56 100.74
CA ALA A 737 -26.08 75.72 101.07
C ALA A 737 -26.91 76.82 101.77
N MET A 738 -27.89 76.41 102.59
CA MET A 738 -28.82 77.28 103.30
C MET A 738 -29.35 76.55 104.55
N ARG A 739 -29.29 77.08 105.78
CA ARG A 739 -28.34 78.05 106.36
C ARG A 739 -28.39 77.92 107.90
N SER A 740 -27.68 78.79 108.61
CA SER A 740 -27.75 78.99 110.06
C SER A 740 -29.16 79.17 110.65
N SER A 741 -29.33 78.78 111.91
CA SER A 741 -30.54 78.87 112.78
C SER A 741 -31.72 77.96 112.34
N SER A 742 -32.33 77.16 113.21
CA SER A 742 -32.51 77.34 114.66
C SER A 742 -31.99 76.21 115.56
N SER A 743 -32.02 76.47 116.87
CA SER A 743 -32.15 75.44 117.92
C SER A 743 -33.46 74.61 117.71
N ALA A 744 -33.64 73.42 118.30
CA ALA A 744 -33.06 72.89 119.54
C ALA A 744 -32.93 71.35 119.54
N ALA A 745 -32.86 70.76 120.75
CA ALA A 745 -32.87 69.33 121.08
C ALA A 745 -31.60 68.51 120.74
N SER A 746 -30.82 68.25 121.79
CA SER A 746 -29.82 67.19 121.84
C SER A 746 -30.49 65.81 121.80
N GLY A 747 -30.66 65.24 120.59
CA GLY A 747 -30.93 63.81 120.40
C GLY A 747 -29.61 63.04 120.31
N THR A 748 -29.33 62.16 121.28
CA THR A 748 -27.98 61.59 121.46
C THR A 748 -27.65 60.48 120.47
N ILE A 749 -26.96 60.82 119.38
CA ILE A 749 -26.08 59.88 118.67
C ILE A 749 -25.02 59.36 119.67
N PRO A 750 -24.66 58.05 119.66
CA PRO A 750 -23.63 57.52 120.54
C PRO A 750 -22.32 58.30 120.45
N ALA A 751 -21.81 58.72 121.61
CA ALA A 751 -20.68 59.65 121.72
C ALA A 751 -19.37 59.00 121.21
N GLY A 752 -19.02 59.28 119.96
CA GLY A 752 -17.87 58.68 119.28
C GLY A 752 -18.20 57.94 117.97
N THR A 753 -19.40 58.11 117.42
CA THR A 753 -19.79 57.56 116.10
C THR A 753 -20.11 58.66 115.10
N TYR A 754 -20.03 58.37 113.80
CA TYR A 754 -20.51 59.27 112.74
C TYR A 754 -21.18 58.50 111.60
N PHE A 755 -22.15 59.15 110.94
CA PHE A 755 -22.76 58.60 109.73
C PHE A 755 -21.79 58.73 108.55
N GLN A 756 -21.42 57.60 107.97
CA GLN A 756 -20.60 57.48 106.77
C GLN A 756 -21.52 57.08 105.61
N PRO A 757 -21.69 57.93 104.58
CA PRO A 757 -22.45 57.54 103.39
C PRO A 757 -21.73 56.44 102.62
N VAL A 758 -22.50 55.52 102.04
CA VAL A 758 -21.99 54.36 101.29
C VAL A 758 -22.73 54.20 99.97
N GLN A 759 -22.12 53.47 99.03
CA GLN A 759 -22.80 53.01 97.82
C GLN A 759 -23.01 51.49 97.94
N VAL A 760 -24.24 51.04 97.70
CA VAL A 760 -24.62 49.63 97.68
C VAL A 760 -24.40 49.02 96.30
N GLY A 761 -24.13 47.72 96.25
CA GLY A 761 -23.98 46.91 95.03
C GLY A 761 -25.07 45.85 94.95
N LEU A 762 -24.70 44.59 94.69
CA LEU A 762 -25.62 43.46 94.75
C LEU A 762 -26.24 43.35 96.15
N MET A 763 -27.57 43.20 96.21
CA MET A 763 -28.27 42.89 97.45
C MET A 763 -28.50 41.39 97.55
N GLY A 764 -27.85 40.75 98.53
CA GLY A 764 -28.09 39.36 98.87
C GLY A 764 -29.29 39.22 99.81
N THR A 765 -29.61 37.97 100.18
CA THR A 765 -30.77 37.64 101.02
C THR A 765 -30.65 38.09 102.50
N SER A 766 -29.46 38.50 102.94
CA SER A 766 -29.18 38.96 104.31
C SER A 766 -28.06 39.99 104.43
N GLU A 767 -27.09 39.98 103.50
CA GLU A 767 -26.00 40.94 103.38
C GLU A 767 -26.10 41.74 102.08
N VAL A 768 -25.60 42.97 102.11
CA VAL A 768 -25.53 43.88 100.96
C VAL A 768 -24.06 44.15 100.64
N GLU A 769 -23.70 44.08 99.36
CA GLU A 769 -22.41 44.54 98.87
C GLU A 769 -22.28 46.06 99.07
N ILE A 770 -21.13 46.51 99.57
CA ILE A 770 -20.76 47.92 99.61
C ILE A 770 -19.67 48.18 98.57
N THR A 771 -20.02 48.93 97.52
CA THR A 771 -19.13 49.25 96.39
C THR A 771 -18.23 50.45 96.68
N SER A 772 -18.65 51.37 97.56
CA SER A 772 -17.79 52.44 98.08
C SER A 772 -18.26 53.00 99.42
N GLY A 773 -17.38 53.70 100.13
CA GLY A 773 -17.71 54.46 101.35
C GLY A 773 -17.33 53.78 102.67
N LEU A 774 -16.95 52.50 102.67
CA LEU A 774 -16.39 51.78 103.83
C LEU A 774 -15.03 51.18 103.49
N THR A 775 -14.23 50.89 104.52
CA THR A 775 -13.02 50.07 104.40
C THR A 775 -13.06 48.85 105.33
N VAL A 776 -12.43 47.75 104.89
CA VAL A 776 -12.39 46.48 105.63
C VAL A 776 -11.64 46.65 106.96
N GLY A 777 -12.26 46.22 108.05
CA GLY A 777 -11.79 46.45 109.42
C GLY A 777 -12.41 47.65 110.13
N GLU A 778 -13.17 48.50 109.44
CA GLU A 778 -14.00 49.52 110.10
C GLU A 778 -15.12 48.85 110.93
N LYS A 779 -15.49 49.48 112.04
CA LYS A 779 -16.56 49.02 112.91
C LYS A 779 -17.81 49.85 112.73
N ILE A 780 -18.93 49.16 112.46
CA ILE A 780 -20.22 49.78 112.20
C ILE A 780 -21.26 49.32 113.23
N LEU A 781 -22.15 50.21 113.64
CA LEU A 781 -23.28 49.82 114.48
C LEU A 781 -24.34 49.15 113.62
N ILE A 782 -24.76 47.95 114.04
CA ILE A 782 -25.84 47.21 113.40
C ILE A 782 -27.21 47.81 113.75
N THR A 783 -27.33 48.44 114.93
CA THR A 783 -28.58 49.04 115.44
C THR A 783 -28.32 50.28 116.30
N LEU A 784 -29.25 51.24 116.29
CA LEU A 784 -29.25 52.41 117.18
C LEU A 784 -30.19 52.23 118.38
N PRO A 785 -29.86 52.80 119.57
CA PRO A 785 -30.67 52.67 120.78
C PRO A 785 -32.00 53.46 120.70
N SER A 786 -33.08 52.84 121.17
CA SER A 786 -34.46 53.20 120.83
C SER A 786 -35.09 54.31 121.69
N LYS A 787 -34.72 55.59 121.48
CA LYS A 787 -35.42 56.74 122.11
C LYS A 787 -35.56 58.03 121.26
N THR A 788 -35.90 57.90 119.98
CA THR A 788 -36.51 59.01 119.21
C THR A 788 -37.67 58.47 118.36
N ALA A 789 -38.88 59.02 118.54
CA ALA A 789 -40.06 58.62 117.77
C ALA A 789 -41.02 59.82 117.57
N THR A 790 -41.75 59.79 116.44
CA THR A 790 -42.98 60.55 116.16
C THR A 790 -42.89 62.08 116.18
N ALA A 791 -42.66 62.70 115.01
CA ALA A 791 -43.04 64.09 114.75
C ALA A 791 -43.11 64.44 113.23
N LEU A 792 -44.13 63.97 112.52
CA LEU A 792 -44.79 64.63 111.35
C LEU A 792 -45.92 63.73 110.83
N VAL A 793 -47.14 64.26 110.71
CA VAL A 793 -48.38 63.48 110.48
C VAL A 793 -49.37 64.26 109.60
N GLN A 794 -49.91 63.59 108.57
CA GLN A 794 -51.13 63.85 107.77
C GLN A 794 -51.44 65.25 107.20
N SER A 795 -51.80 65.26 105.91
CA SER A 795 -52.97 65.99 105.40
C SER A 795 -53.60 65.26 104.20
N GLU A 796 -54.86 64.82 104.37
CA GLU A 796 -56.00 64.69 103.43
C GLU A 796 -55.78 64.27 101.94
N SER A 797 -56.54 63.39 101.28
CA SER A 797 -57.95 62.89 101.36
C SER A 797 -58.93 63.51 100.33
N SER A 798 -58.84 63.11 99.04
CA SER A 798 -59.92 63.08 98.02
C SER A 798 -59.36 62.53 96.68
N GLY A 799 -60.14 62.08 95.67
CA GLY A 799 -61.59 61.80 95.60
C GLY A 799 -62.16 61.97 94.16
N THR A 800 -62.52 60.85 93.49
CA THR A 800 -63.07 60.76 92.10
C THR A 800 -62.11 61.12 90.95
N GLY A 801 -62.28 60.70 89.68
CA GLY A 801 -63.20 59.68 89.11
C GLY A 801 -63.56 59.91 87.62
N PHE A 802 -63.78 58.82 86.85
CA PHE A 802 -64.12 58.78 85.39
C PHE A 802 -63.02 59.35 84.45
N GLY A 803 -63.01 59.13 83.12
CA GLY A 803 -63.95 58.44 82.20
C GLY A 803 -63.34 58.20 80.79
N HIS A 804 -64.18 57.81 79.81
CA HIS A 804 -63.75 57.31 78.47
C HIS A 804 -63.36 58.38 77.41
N GLY A 805 -62.60 57.93 76.39
CA GLY A 805 -62.33 58.61 75.10
C GLY A 805 -61.28 57.78 74.31
N PHE A 806 -61.55 56.94 73.30
CA PHE A 806 -62.41 56.99 72.09
C PHE A 806 -61.86 57.89 70.96
N GLY A 807 -61.62 57.28 69.78
CA GLY A 807 -61.09 57.92 68.56
C GLY A 807 -59.77 57.28 68.08
N GLY A 808 -59.69 56.52 66.98
CA GLY A 808 -60.77 56.03 66.12
C GLY A 808 -60.90 56.75 64.77
N PHE A 809 -60.04 56.39 63.81
CA PHE A 809 -60.13 56.49 62.33
C PHE A 809 -58.95 55.64 61.80
N GLY A 810 -58.94 54.93 60.68
CA GLY A 810 -59.84 54.71 59.53
C GLY A 810 -58.90 54.23 58.40
N GLY A 811 -59.03 53.04 57.82
CA GLY A 811 -60.05 52.69 56.82
C GLY A 811 -59.80 53.46 55.51
N GLY A 812 -59.50 52.87 54.35
CA GLY A 812 -59.33 51.47 53.94
C GLY A 812 -59.33 51.38 52.40
N GLY A 813 -58.99 50.24 51.79
CA GLY A 813 -59.01 50.13 50.31
C GLY A 813 -58.56 48.77 49.76
N PHE A 814 -59.50 48.02 49.18
CA PHE A 814 -59.26 46.75 48.48
C PHE A 814 -59.30 46.94 46.94
N SER A 815 -58.91 45.86 46.23
CA SER A 815 -59.31 45.50 44.85
C SER A 815 -58.55 46.16 43.68
N ALA A 816 -58.35 45.49 42.54
CA ALA A 816 -58.46 44.05 42.20
C ALA A 816 -57.81 43.79 40.82
N GLY A 817 -57.58 42.51 40.44
CA GLY A 817 -57.22 42.15 39.06
C GLY A 817 -56.86 40.68 38.85
N GLY A 818 -57.59 39.99 37.96
CA GLY A 818 -57.15 38.75 37.30
C GLY A 818 -56.51 39.05 35.93
N PHE A 819 -56.37 38.12 34.98
CA PHE A 819 -56.87 36.73 34.91
C PHE A 819 -56.15 35.97 33.76
N THR A 820 -55.94 34.64 33.90
CA THR A 820 -55.62 33.64 32.84
C THR A 820 -54.38 33.77 31.93
N GLY A 821 -53.81 32.60 31.55
CA GLY A 821 -52.77 32.49 30.51
C GLY A 821 -52.23 31.06 30.31
N THR A 822 -52.97 30.19 29.62
CA THR A 822 -52.62 28.77 29.37
C THR A 822 -52.83 28.39 27.90
N GLY A 823 -51.94 27.60 27.27
CA GLY A 823 -52.24 26.99 25.96
C GLY A 823 -51.10 26.25 25.25
N ARG A 824 -51.36 25.01 24.79
CA ARG A 824 -50.55 24.18 23.86
C ARG A 824 -51.07 24.33 22.41
N GLY A 825 -50.24 23.98 21.42
CA GLY A 825 -50.61 23.78 19.99
C GLY A 825 -49.46 24.20 19.05
N GLY A 826 -49.16 23.59 17.90
CA GLY A 826 -49.91 22.61 17.08
C GLY A 826 -50.84 23.31 16.07
N TYR A 827 -50.84 23.07 14.75
CA TYR A 827 -50.21 22.00 13.93
C TYR A 827 -49.99 22.44 12.45
N ASP A 828 -49.16 21.69 11.70
CA ASP A 828 -49.24 21.25 10.28
C ASP A 828 -49.59 22.22 9.11
N ALA A 829 -48.83 22.14 7.98
CA ALA A 829 -49.34 22.15 6.59
C ALA A 829 -48.27 21.95 5.48
N SER A 830 -48.15 20.72 4.97
CA SER A 830 -47.99 20.27 3.55
C SER A 830 -46.97 20.81 2.50
N ALA A 831 -46.49 19.83 1.70
CA ALA A 831 -46.33 19.80 0.22
C ALA A 831 -44.99 20.17 -0.49
N GLY A 832 -44.51 19.19 -1.30
CA GLY A 832 -43.56 19.36 -2.42
C GLY A 832 -42.06 19.20 -2.07
N GLY A 833 -41.21 18.48 -2.83
CA GLY A 833 -41.46 17.57 -3.96
C GLY A 833 -40.42 17.70 -5.08
N GLY A 834 -39.56 16.70 -5.27
CA GLY A 834 -38.62 16.64 -6.42
C GLY A 834 -37.47 15.64 -6.24
N GLN A 835 -37.26 14.79 -7.24
CA GLN A 835 -36.02 14.02 -7.45
C GLN A 835 -35.42 14.43 -8.79
N GLN A 836 -34.12 14.70 -8.81
CA GLN A 836 -33.15 14.25 -9.83
C GLN A 836 -31.74 14.42 -9.27
#